data_AF-A0A535D9M0-F1
#
_entry.id   AF-A0A535D9M0-F1
#
_cell.length_a   1.000
_cell.length_b   1.000
_cell.length_c   1.000
_cell.angle_alpha   90.00
_cell.angle_beta   90.00
_cell.angle_gamma   90.00
#
_symmetry.space_group_name_H-M   'P 1'
#
loop_
_entity.id
_entity.type
_entity.pdbx_description
1 polymer ?
#
loop_
_entity_poly.entity_id
_entity_poly.type
_entity_poly.pdbx_seq_one_letter_code
_entity_poly.pdbx_strand_id
1 'polypeptide(L)'
;MVAGFLGVVVFFVISGFLITSLLLSEWRGARRLDLRAFWLRRARRLLPAVFALVFALAAASVLFMHDEVASLRGNALAALGYVTNWYLIFDHQSYFESWSRPSLLRHLWSLAIEEQYYLVWPLFLALVLPRLRASFVVLLITVAAIASSILMAWLYDPGADSSRVYYGTDTRAAALLVGSALAFVWSSGRAQAVIRRTRVGATDIAGLACLAAIAYLCVTLSDTSAFLYRGGFLLAAILASVVILAVSRPGSRFAGLLGRQPLRWMGLRSYSIYLWHWPVVALTRPGVDASLDGPALLAVQIGATFALAEVSYRLVETPFRRGLAGRLLVRLRAWRAEGWLPRLRTAGAGAGAFAVLTTVVIAVATTPTPSPPSYLAVQSVHITSTARSVVSPVRIPLSTGEAVSSVSQENQPPPGSPRGEVSAPGAAPEGASDASRPQAAPPPAAYSPVSGVTVTALGDSVMVGAAQELVYAIPGAEVDAAVGRQAQTMLGIVSQRSASGALGDTVVIQVGNNGTFSGSQFDAMMEALADRRLVVFLNVKVPRDWEAGNNAVIANGVARYANTALVDWHAASVDRPELFWSDGIHLRPEGVHLYVALITAVLAAHAPTPTPSPTPPPPPTGTPEPVPTPPPTPDITPTPEPPAAPRPPPTPPSTPVPTRPPTVTPSPKH
;
A
#
# COMPACT_ATOMS: atom_id res chain seq x y z
N MET A 1 14.04 5.09 0.18
CA MET A 1 14.99 4.02 0.58
C MET A 1 15.75 3.49 -0.65
N VAL A 2 16.99 3.96 -0.87
CA VAL A 2 17.56 3.98 -2.24
C VAL A 2 18.19 2.65 -2.73
N ALA A 3 18.36 1.58 -1.93
CA ALA A 3 19.16 0.42 -2.38
C ALA A 3 18.72 -1.02 -1.98
N GLY A 4 17.61 -1.20 -1.25
CA GLY A 4 17.25 -2.52 -0.69
C GLY A 4 17.02 -3.61 -1.75
N PHE A 5 16.54 -3.24 -2.93
CA PHE A 5 16.16 -4.14 -4.02
C PHE A 5 17.35 -4.89 -4.65
N LEU A 6 18.52 -4.26 -4.76
CA LEU A 6 19.75 -4.91 -5.26
C LEU A 6 20.42 -5.78 -4.18
N GLY A 7 20.29 -5.41 -2.91
CA GLY A 7 20.74 -6.25 -1.80
C GLY A 7 20.10 -7.64 -1.82
N VAL A 8 18.80 -7.71 -2.14
CA VAL A 8 18.07 -8.98 -2.31
C VAL A 8 18.61 -9.81 -3.46
N VAL A 9 19.04 -9.19 -4.57
CA VAL A 9 19.66 -9.91 -5.70
C VAL A 9 20.96 -10.58 -5.27
N VAL A 10 21.84 -9.83 -4.62
CA VAL A 10 23.11 -10.37 -4.11
C VAL A 10 22.85 -11.52 -3.15
N PHE A 11 21.87 -11.36 -2.25
CA PHE A 11 21.43 -12.40 -1.34
C PHE A 11 20.96 -13.66 -2.07
N PHE A 12 20.08 -13.53 -3.07
CA PHE A 12 19.60 -14.65 -3.89
C PHE A 12 20.73 -15.38 -4.62
N VAL A 13 21.70 -14.67 -5.20
CA VAL A 13 22.85 -15.31 -5.85
C VAL A 13 23.68 -16.11 -4.83
N ILE A 14 23.94 -15.54 -3.65
CA ILE A 14 24.66 -16.24 -2.57
C ILE A 14 23.90 -17.48 -2.13
N SER A 15 22.59 -17.39 -1.92
CA SER A 15 21.75 -18.51 -1.49
C SER A 15 21.70 -19.64 -2.52
N GLY A 16 21.51 -19.29 -3.81
CA GLY A 16 21.56 -20.25 -4.91
C GLY A 16 22.92 -20.96 -5.00
N PHE A 17 24.02 -20.21 -4.85
CA PHE A 17 25.38 -20.75 -4.86
C PHE A 17 25.65 -21.71 -3.68
N LEU A 18 25.33 -21.29 -2.45
CA LEU A 18 25.64 -22.06 -1.25
C LEU A 18 24.81 -23.33 -1.13
N ILE A 19 23.50 -23.26 -1.38
CA ILE A 19 22.62 -24.44 -1.30
C ILE A 19 22.98 -25.45 -2.38
N THR A 20 23.16 -24.99 -3.62
CA THR A 20 23.54 -25.88 -4.71
C THR A 20 24.92 -26.51 -4.45
N SER A 21 25.90 -25.74 -3.97
CA SER A 21 27.22 -26.29 -3.64
C SER A 21 27.16 -27.36 -2.56
N LEU A 22 26.34 -27.16 -1.52
CA LEU A 22 26.15 -28.13 -0.44
C LEU A 22 25.50 -29.43 -0.96
N LEU A 23 24.42 -29.33 -1.74
CA LEU A 23 23.75 -30.50 -2.33
C LEU A 23 24.65 -31.25 -3.32
N LEU A 24 25.42 -30.53 -4.14
CA LEU A 24 26.38 -31.15 -5.05
C LEU A 24 27.51 -31.85 -4.30
N SER A 25 27.96 -31.31 -3.17
CA SER A 25 28.97 -31.96 -2.33
C SER A 25 28.44 -33.26 -1.71
N GLU A 26 27.20 -33.26 -1.23
CA GLU A 26 26.52 -34.43 -0.67
C GLU A 26 26.32 -35.52 -1.74
N TRP A 27 25.85 -35.13 -2.92
CA TRP A 27 25.69 -36.04 -4.06
C TRP A 27 26.99 -36.71 -4.49
N ARG A 28 28.12 -36.01 -4.44
CA ARG A 28 29.42 -36.59 -4.81
C ARG A 28 29.93 -37.60 -3.80
N GLY A 29 29.69 -37.34 -2.51
CA GLY A 29 30.11 -38.24 -1.45
C GLY A 29 29.26 -39.50 -1.36
N ALA A 30 27.92 -39.36 -1.41
CA ALA A 30 26.99 -40.44 -1.09
C ALA A 30 26.12 -40.92 -2.27
N ARG A 31 26.15 -40.24 -3.42
CA ARG A 31 25.24 -40.48 -4.57
C ARG A 31 23.75 -40.52 -4.20
N ARG A 32 23.41 -39.85 -3.10
CA ARG A 32 22.06 -39.70 -2.55
C ARG A 32 21.97 -38.33 -1.87
N LEU A 33 20.76 -37.78 -1.82
CA LEU A 33 20.47 -36.53 -1.11
C LEU A 33 19.53 -36.84 0.05
N ASP A 34 19.94 -36.54 1.28
CA ASP A 34 19.08 -36.62 2.46
C ASP A 34 18.25 -35.33 2.58
N LEU A 35 17.14 -35.30 1.83
CA LEU A 35 16.24 -34.15 1.79
C LEU A 35 15.62 -33.85 3.16
N ARG A 36 15.31 -34.89 3.94
CA ARG A 36 14.75 -34.73 5.28
C ARG A 36 15.75 -34.02 6.20
N ALA A 37 17.01 -34.47 6.22
CA ALA A 37 18.03 -33.81 7.03
C ALA A 37 18.33 -32.40 6.52
N PHE A 38 18.31 -32.17 5.21
CA PHE A 38 18.46 -30.85 4.60
C PHE A 38 17.38 -29.88 5.11
N TRP A 39 16.10 -30.21 4.97
CA TRP A 39 15.00 -29.34 5.39
C TRP A 39 14.96 -29.16 6.90
N LEU A 40 15.23 -30.20 7.70
CA LEU A 40 15.30 -30.05 9.16
C LEU A 40 16.43 -29.12 9.62
N ARG A 41 17.58 -29.12 8.93
CA ARG A 41 18.67 -28.17 9.22
C ARG A 41 18.26 -26.73 8.90
N ARG A 42 17.53 -26.52 7.80
CA ARG A 42 17.04 -25.19 7.40
C ARG A 42 15.93 -24.68 8.32
N ALA A 43 14.94 -25.51 8.59
CA ALA A 43 13.87 -25.24 9.54
C ALA A 43 14.41 -24.83 10.92
N ARG A 44 15.41 -25.54 11.46
CA ARG A 44 16.06 -25.18 12.75
C ARG A 44 16.85 -23.87 12.72
N ARG A 45 17.23 -23.40 11.54
CA ARG A 45 17.97 -22.15 11.36
C ARG A 45 17.04 -20.95 11.17
N LEU A 46 15.92 -21.13 10.46
CA LEU A 46 15.13 -20.02 9.91
C LEU A 46 13.82 -19.82 10.70
N LEU A 47 13.02 -20.88 10.87
CA LEU A 47 11.71 -20.79 11.52
C LEU A 47 11.72 -20.11 12.91
N PRO A 48 12.62 -20.45 13.85
CA PRO A 48 12.55 -19.89 15.20
C PRO A 48 12.58 -18.36 15.24
N ALA A 49 13.42 -17.73 14.40
CA ALA A 49 13.55 -16.28 14.40
C ALA A 49 12.35 -15.61 13.71
N VAL A 50 11.80 -16.19 12.64
CA VAL A 50 10.56 -15.68 12.02
C VAL A 50 9.38 -15.80 12.97
N PHE A 51 9.23 -16.93 13.68
CA PHE A 51 8.19 -17.07 14.70
C PHE A 51 8.35 -16.03 15.80
N ALA A 52 9.57 -15.79 16.29
CA ALA A 52 9.83 -14.78 17.31
C ALA A 52 9.49 -13.36 16.80
N LEU A 53 9.82 -13.05 15.55
CA LEU A 53 9.46 -11.78 14.92
C LEU A 53 7.95 -11.62 14.84
N VAL A 54 7.25 -12.56 14.21
CA VAL A 54 5.79 -12.50 14.02
C VAL A 54 5.07 -12.41 15.36
N PHE A 55 5.52 -13.17 16.35
CA PHE A 55 4.97 -13.11 17.70
C PHE A 55 5.20 -11.75 18.38
N ALA A 56 6.41 -11.21 18.29
CA ALA A 56 6.73 -9.91 18.88
C ALA A 56 5.91 -8.78 18.23
N LEU A 57 5.75 -8.81 16.91
CA LEU A 57 4.91 -7.83 16.21
C LEU A 57 3.42 -8.02 16.53
N ALA A 58 2.94 -9.26 16.62
CA ALA A 58 1.58 -9.54 17.04
C ALA A 58 1.29 -9.00 18.45
N ALA A 59 2.19 -9.25 19.40
CA ALA A 59 2.08 -8.72 20.75
C ALA A 59 2.13 -7.19 20.76
N ALA A 60 3.06 -6.58 20.01
CA ALA A 60 3.16 -5.12 19.90
C ALA A 60 1.90 -4.51 19.27
N SER A 61 1.33 -5.14 18.25
CA SER A 61 0.10 -4.67 17.61
C SER A 61 -1.10 -4.73 18.56
N VAL A 62 -1.25 -5.82 19.31
CA VAL A 62 -2.33 -5.96 20.30
C VAL A 62 -2.20 -4.94 21.42
N LEU A 63 -0.99 -4.60 21.85
CA LEU A 63 -0.75 -3.71 22.99
C LEU A 63 -0.77 -2.22 22.61
N PHE A 64 -0.26 -1.88 21.43
CA PHE A 64 0.05 -0.50 21.06
C PHE A 64 -0.56 -0.04 19.73
N MET A 65 -1.01 -0.95 18.86
CA MET A 65 -1.45 -0.63 17.49
C MET A 65 -2.73 -1.36 17.10
N HIS A 66 -3.80 -1.10 17.84
CA HIS A 66 -5.08 -1.80 17.73
C HIS A 66 -5.65 -1.82 16.30
N ASP A 67 -5.45 -0.74 15.54
CA ASP A 67 -5.94 -0.62 14.15
C ASP A 67 -5.22 -1.54 13.15
N GLU A 68 -3.99 -1.96 13.48
CA GLU A 68 -3.13 -2.80 12.62
C GLU A 68 -3.26 -4.30 12.93
N VAL A 69 -3.96 -4.67 14.01
CA VAL A 69 -4.11 -6.07 14.40
C VAL A 69 -4.82 -6.89 13.32
N ALA A 70 -5.81 -6.28 12.68
CA ALA A 70 -6.58 -6.90 11.60
C ALA A 70 -5.75 -7.14 10.34
N SER A 71 -4.96 -6.14 9.92
CA SER A 71 -4.07 -6.23 8.75
C SER A 71 -2.95 -7.26 8.98
N LEU A 72 -2.48 -7.40 10.22
CA LEU A 72 -1.39 -8.30 10.58
C LEU A 72 -1.78 -9.78 10.44
N ARG A 73 -3.06 -10.17 10.56
CA ARG A 73 -3.50 -11.58 10.49
C ARG A 73 -3.12 -12.26 9.18
N GLY A 74 -3.55 -11.68 8.06
CA GLY A 74 -3.27 -12.21 6.72
C GLY A 74 -1.78 -12.21 6.44
N ASN A 75 -1.11 -11.10 6.77
CA ASN A 75 0.33 -10.96 6.63
C ASN A 75 1.14 -11.98 7.45
N ALA A 76 0.72 -12.27 8.69
CA ALA A 76 1.36 -13.23 9.58
C ALA A 76 1.20 -14.67 9.05
N LEU A 77 -0.01 -15.05 8.63
CA LEU A 77 -0.24 -16.37 8.03
C LEU A 77 0.56 -16.56 6.74
N ALA A 78 0.58 -15.54 5.88
CA ALA A 78 1.36 -15.56 4.65
C ALA A 78 2.88 -15.65 4.94
N ALA A 79 3.37 -14.96 5.96
CA ALA A 79 4.77 -15.01 6.39
C ALA A 79 5.16 -16.39 6.93
N LEU A 80 4.32 -16.99 7.79
CA LEU A 80 4.57 -18.32 8.35
C LEU A 80 4.46 -19.43 7.28
N GLY A 81 3.59 -19.24 6.29
CA GLY A 81 3.46 -20.13 5.15
C GLY A 81 4.52 -19.93 4.06
N TYR A 82 5.39 -18.92 4.17
CA TYR A 82 6.34 -18.51 3.13
C TYR A 82 5.69 -18.25 1.77
N VAL A 83 4.54 -17.57 1.79
CA VAL A 83 3.77 -17.15 0.61
C VAL A 83 3.48 -15.65 0.60
N THR A 84 4.16 -14.85 1.44
CA THR A 84 4.00 -13.39 1.51
C THR A 84 4.11 -12.72 0.15
N ASN A 85 5.00 -13.17 -0.73
CA ASN A 85 5.13 -12.58 -2.06
C ASN A 85 3.86 -12.74 -2.91
N TRP A 86 3.24 -13.92 -2.90
CA TRP A 86 1.99 -14.17 -3.62
C TRP A 86 0.78 -13.52 -2.95
N TYR A 87 0.75 -13.51 -1.61
CA TYR A 87 -0.27 -12.80 -0.86
C TYR A 87 -0.27 -11.31 -1.22
N LEU A 88 0.89 -10.65 -1.26
CA LEU A 88 1.01 -9.25 -1.65
C LEU A 88 0.59 -9.01 -3.12
N ILE A 89 0.86 -9.96 -4.02
CA ILE A 89 0.42 -9.89 -5.43
C ILE A 89 -1.11 -9.95 -5.54
N PHE A 90 -1.74 -10.91 -4.86
CA PHE A 90 -3.19 -11.16 -4.99
C PHE A 90 -4.04 -10.19 -4.16
N ASP A 91 -3.48 -9.65 -3.07
CA ASP A 91 -4.10 -8.60 -2.26
C ASP A 91 -3.86 -7.20 -2.86
N HIS A 92 -3.25 -7.13 -4.06
CA HIS A 92 -2.92 -5.90 -4.79
C HIS A 92 -2.15 -4.87 -3.93
N GLN A 93 -1.34 -5.35 -2.98
CA GLN A 93 -0.51 -4.49 -2.15
C GLN A 93 0.74 -4.09 -2.91
N SER A 94 0.76 -2.85 -3.38
CA SER A 94 1.96 -2.34 -4.02
C SER A 94 3.15 -2.36 -3.06
N TYR A 95 4.31 -2.77 -3.56
CA TYR A 95 5.58 -2.64 -2.86
C TYR A 95 5.99 -1.18 -2.74
N PHE A 96 5.68 -0.39 -3.79
CA PHE A 96 6.10 0.99 -3.99
C PHE A 96 5.05 1.98 -3.49
N GLU A 97 3.76 1.61 -3.57
CA GLU A 97 2.64 2.41 -3.07
C GLU A 97 2.20 1.86 -1.71
N SER A 98 2.08 2.73 -0.71
CA SER A 98 1.59 2.33 0.61
C SER A 98 0.50 3.30 1.03
N TRP A 99 -0.74 2.82 0.88
CA TRP A 99 -2.03 3.43 1.22
C TRP A 99 -2.20 3.72 2.71
N SER A 100 -1.35 3.11 3.54
CA SER A 100 -1.29 3.20 5.00
C SER A 100 0.14 2.86 5.43
N ARG A 101 0.40 2.69 6.75
CA ARG A 101 1.71 2.17 7.19
C ARG A 101 2.02 0.88 6.42
N PRO A 102 3.19 0.77 5.77
CA PRO A 102 3.55 -0.46 5.06
C PRO A 102 3.44 -1.66 6.00
N SER A 103 2.90 -2.78 5.50
CA SER A 103 2.85 -4.03 6.28
C SER A 103 4.19 -4.28 6.98
N LEU A 104 4.13 -4.50 8.30
CA LEU A 104 5.33 -4.72 9.14
C LEU A 104 6.10 -5.97 8.71
N LEU A 105 5.44 -6.88 7.98
CA LEU A 105 6.01 -8.12 7.47
C LEU A 105 6.29 -8.06 5.95
N ARG A 106 6.09 -6.90 5.30
CA ARG A 106 6.22 -6.75 3.83
C ARG A 106 7.52 -7.34 3.31
N HIS A 107 8.65 -6.95 3.90
CA HIS A 107 9.98 -7.40 3.47
C HIS A 107 10.13 -8.91 3.35
N LEU A 108 9.36 -9.72 4.12
CA LEU A 108 9.43 -11.18 4.08
C LEU A 108 9.03 -11.81 2.73
N TRP A 109 8.52 -11.03 1.77
CA TRP A 109 8.30 -11.47 0.40
C TRP A 109 9.55 -12.13 -0.21
N SER A 110 10.76 -11.59 0.00
CA SER A 110 11.95 -12.18 -0.59
C SER A 110 12.42 -13.43 0.15
N LEU A 111 12.16 -13.50 1.46
CA LEU A 111 12.38 -14.73 2.23
C LEU A 111 11.42 -15.85 1.79
N ALA A 112 10.17 -15.51 1.46
CA ALA A 112 9.20 -16.45 0.89
C ALA A 112 9.70 -17.08 -0.42
N ILE A 113 10.22 -16.25 -1.35
CA ILE A 113 10.84 -16.74 -2.60
C ILE A 113 12.02 -17.69 -2.31
N GLU A 114 12.88 -17.31 -1.36
CA GLU A 114 14.04 -18.11 -0.99
C GLU A 114 13.64 -19.48 -0.42
N GLU A 115 12.64 -19.53 0.46
CA GLU A 115 12.16 -20.79 1.06
C GLU A 115 11.43 -21.67 0.04
N GLN A 116 10.66 -21.08 -0.88
CA GLN A 116 10.08 -21.80 -2.02
C GLN A 116 11.19 -22.47 -2.84
N TYR A 117 12.29 -21.75 -3.09
CA TYR A 117 13.47 -22.32 -3.72
C TYR A 117 14.12 -23.42 -2.87
N TYR A 118 14.23 -23.27 -1.54
CA TYR A 118 14.75 -24.32 -0.65
C TYR A 118 13.88 -25.57 -0.59
N LEU A 119 12.59 -25.45 -0.86
CA LEU A 119 11.68 -26.58 -0.95
C LEU A 119 11.83 -27.30 -2.31
N VAL A 120 11.76 -26.54 -3.41
CA VAL A 120 11.69 -27.08 -4.78
C VAL A 120 13.06 -27.52 -5.31
N TRP A 121 14.12 -26.76 -5.01
CA TRP A 121 15.44 -26.98 -5.61
C TRP A 121 16.10 -28.32 -5.25
N PRO A 122 16.08 -28.78 -3.98
CA PRO A 122 16.62 -30.11 -3.65
C PRO A 122 15.87 -31.24 -4.35
N LEU A 123 14.55 -31.11 -4.53
CA LEU A 123 13.72 -32.07 -5.27
C LEU A 123 14.12 -32.11 -6.75
N PHE A 124 14.27 -30.93 -7.37
CA PHE A 124 14.75 -30.80 -8.73
C PHE A 124 16.11 -31.50 -8.89
N LEU A 125 17.09 -31.21 -8.03
CA LEU A 125 18.41 -31.84 -8.08
C LEU A 125 18.36 -33.36 -7.85
N ALA A 126 17.54 -33.84 -6.91
CA ALA A 126 17.34 -35.27 -6.70
C ALA A 126 16.79 -35.98 -7.95
N LEU A 127 15.97 -35.30 -8.74
CA LEU A 127 15.42 -35.82 -10.00
C LEU A 127 16.44 -35.79 -11.14
N VAL A 128 17.18 -34.69 -11.32
CA VAL A 128 18.03 -34.49 -12.50
C VAL A 128 19.43 -35.06 -12.38
N LEU A 129 20.05 -35.01 -11.19
CA LEU A 129 21.45 -35.44 -10.99
C LEU A 129 21.70 -36.93 -11.31
N PRO A 130 20.77 -37.87 -11.07
CA PRO A 130 20.93 -39.27 -11.48
C PRO A 130 20.79 -39.49 -12.99
N ARG A 131 20.10 -38.59 -13.70
CA ARG A 131 19.62 -38.81 -15.09
C ARG A 131 20.39 -38.01 -16.13
N LEU A 132 20.84 -36.81 -15.77
CA LEU A 132 21.37 -35.83 -16.69
C LEU A 132 22.84 -35.54 -16.42
N ARG A 133 23.60 -35.27 -17.48
CA ARG A 133 24.98 -34.80 -17.35
C ARG A 133 24.99 -33.39 -16.76
N ALA A 134 25.98 -33.10 -15.92
CA ALA A 134 26.11 -31.80 -15.26
C ALA A 134 26.13 -30.61 -16.25
N SER A 135 26.71 -30.77 -17.45
CA SER A 135 26.68 -29.74 -18.49
C SER A 135 25.28 -29.42 -18.99
N PHE A 136 24.43 -30.44 -19.14
CA PHE A 136 23.05 -30.27 -19.56
C PHE A 136 22.21 -29.64 -18.45
N VAL A 137 22.46 -30.00 -17.18
CA VAL A 137 21.81 -29.34 -16.04
C VAL A 137 22.18 -27.85 -15.99
N VAL A 138 23.45 -27.49 -16.21
CA VAL A 138 23.86 -26.08 -16.32
C VAL A 138 23.14 -25.36 -17.45
N LEU A 139 23.00 -26.00 -18.62
CA LEU A 139 22.24 -25.43 -19.74
C LEU A 139 20.79 -25.14 -19.34
N LEU A 140 20.09 -26.12 -18.74
CA LEU A 140 18.71 -25.95 -18.28
C LEU A 140 18.56 -24.78 -17.30
N ILE A 141 19.49 -24.67 -16.33
CA ILE A 141 19.48 -23.61 -15.32
C ILE A 141 19.69 -22.25 -15.96
N THR A 142 20.66 -22.14 -16.89
CA THR A 142 20.95 -20.89 -17.59
C THR A 142 19.78 -20.46 -18.48
N VAL A 143 19.17 -21.40 -19.21
CA VAL A 143 17.97 -21.13 -20.03
C VAL A 143 16.82 -20.67 -19.13
N ALA A 144 16.58 -21.31 -17.99
CA ALA A 144 15.56 -20.91 -17.05
C ALA A 144 15.82 -19.52 -16.44
N ALA A 145 17.08 -19.16 -16.15
CA ALA A 145 17.45 -17.83 -15.66
C ALA A 145 17.21 -16.73 -16.70
N ILE A 146 17.53 -17.01 -17.97
CA ILE A 146 17.27 -16.11 -19.09
C ILE A 146 15.76 -15.97 -19.29
N ALA A 147 15.01 -17.08 -19.30
CA ALA A 147 13.55 -17.07 -19.45
C ALA A 147 12.87 -16.27 -18.32
N SER A 148 13.30 -16.44 -17.07
CA SER A 148 12.83 -15.65 -15.92
C SER A 148 13.08 -14.15 -16.11
N SER A 149 14.24 -13.77 -16.63
CA SER A 149 14.59 -12.37 -16.90
C SER A 149 13.81 -11.77 -18.08
N ILE A 150 13.59 -12.56 -19.14
CA ILE A 150 12.76 -12.16 -20.29
C ILE A 150 11.30 -12.00 -19.85
N LEU A 151 10.78 -12.92 -19.05
CA LEU A 151 9.42 -12.83 -18.51
C LEU A 151 9.24 -11.56 -17.68
N MET A 152 10.23 -11.20 -16.84
CA MET A 152 10.22 -9.96 -16.09
C MET A 152 10.18 -8.74 -17.00
N ALA A 153 11.02 -8.71 -18.04
CA ALA A 153 11.05 -7.60 -19.00
C ALA A 153 9.77 -7.49 -19.83
N TRP A 154 9.13 -8.62 -20.14
CA TRP A 154 7.90 -8.69 -20.93
C TRP A 154 6.67 -8.26 -20.14
N LEU A 155 6.57 -8.66 -18.87
CA LEU A 155 5.47 -8.27 -17.97
C LEU A 155 5.64 -6.86 -17.38
N TYR A 156 6.81 -6.24 -17.52
CA TYR A 156 7.06 -4.91 -16.98
C TYR A 156 6.39 -3.84 -17.84
N ASP A 157 5.44 -3.14 -17.21
CA ASP A 157 4.80 -1.96 -17.76
C ASP A 157 5.28 -0.71 -17.00
N PRO A 158 6.02 0.21 -17.66
CA PRO A 158 6.46 1.47 -17.03
C PRO A 158 5.32 2.36 -16.51
N GLY A 159 4.09 2.18 -17.01
CA GLY A 159 2.92 2.97 -16.63
C GLY A 159 2.05 2.36 -15.54
N ALA A 160 2.37 1.16 -15.05
CA ALA A 160 1.57 0.42 -14.08
C ALA A 160 2.39 -0.04 -12.85
N ASP A 161 1.69 -0.50 -11.80
CA ASP A 161 2.33 -1.02 -10.59
C ASP A 161 3.23 -2.23 -10.92
N SER A 162 4.53 -2.07 -10.67
CA SER A 162 5.56 -3.09 -10.93
C SER A 162 5.60 -4.20 -9.87
N SER A 163 4.70 -4.20 -8.89
CA SER A 163 4.72 -5.14 -7.76
C SER A 163 4.60 -6.61 -8.18
N ARG A 164 3.80 -6.94 -9.21
CA ARG A 164 3.69 -8.32 -9.72
C ARG A 164 5.03 -8.87 -10.22
N VAL A 165 5.76 -8.08 -10.99
CA VAL A 165 7.06 -8.49 -11.54
C VAL A 165 8.18 -8.41 -10.50
N TYR A 166 8.01 -7.57 -9.48
CA TYR A 166 8.98 -7.42 -8.39
C TYR A 166 8.89 -8.56 -7.36
N TYR A 167 7.67 -8.97 -6.98
CA TYR A 167 7.40 -10.05 -6.01
C TYR A 167 7.34 -11.46 -6.64
N GLY A 168 7.21 -11.56 -7.96
CA GLY A 168 7.04 -12.83 -8.65
C GLY A 168 8.24 -13.76 -8.47
N THR A 169 8.01 -14.98 -7.96
CA THR A 169 9.05 -16.02 -7.91
C THR A 169 9.55 -16.35 -9.32
N ASP A 170 8.65 -16.35 -10.28
CA ASP A 170 8.89 -16.60 -11.70
C ASP A 170 9.77 -15.53 -12.36
N THR A 171 9.58 -14.26 -12.03
CA THR A 171 10.36 -13.13 -12.56
C THR A 171 11.66 -12.87 -11.80
N ARG A 172 11.77 -13.32 -10.54
CA ARG A 172 12.96 -13.12 -9.68
C ARG A 172 13.87 -14.35 -9.56
N ALA A 173 13.45 -15.52 -10.06
CA ALA A 173 14.23 -16.76 -9.99
C ALA A 173 15.62 -16.64 -10.64
N ALA A 174 15.81 -15.77 -11.63
CA ALA A 174 17.07 -15.59 -12.34
C ALA A 174 18.29 -15.47 -11.42
N ALA A 175 18.22 -14.69 -10.33
CA ALA A 175 19.33 -14.49 -9.41
C ALA A 175 19.72 -15.80 -8.66
N LEU A 176 18.73 -16.55 -8.17
CA LEU A 176 18.92 -17.85 -7.53
C LEU A 176 19.54 -18.86 -8.51
N LEU A 177 19.05 -18.87 -9.76
CA LEU A 177 19.51 -19.77 -10.81
C LEU A 177 20.93 -19.42 -11.29
N VAL A 178 21.28 -18.15 -11.39
CA VAL A 178 22.65 -17.69 -11.69
C VAL A 178 23.62 -18.17 -10.61
N GLY A 179 23.26 -18.02 -9.33
CA GLY A 179 24.06 -18.58 -8.23
C GLY A 179 24.17 -20.11 -8.30
N SER A 180 23.09 -20.79 -8.66
CA SER A 180 23.07 -22.25 -8.85
C SER A 180 23.98 -22.71 -9.98
N ALA A 181 23.95 -22.02 -11.13
CA ALA A 181 24.83 -22.30 -12.26
C ALA A 181 26.31 -22.10 -11.87
N LEU A 182 26.61 -21.02 -11.14
CA LEU A 182 27.95 -20.78 -10.60
C LEU A 182 28.42 -21.94 -9.72
N ALA A 183 27.54 -22.50 -8.88
CA ALA A 183 27.89 -23.65 -8.04
C ALA A 183 28.24 -24.91 -8.85
N PHE A 184 27.52 -25.19 -9.94
CA PHE A 184 27.89 -26.29 -10.84
C PHE A 184 29.26 -26.06 -11.49
N VAL A 185 29.51 -24.87 -12.02
CA VAL A 185 30.79 -24.51 -12.64
C VAL A 185 31.93 -24.59 -11.62
N TRP A 186 31.71 -24.09 -10.40
CA TRP A 186 32.63 -24.21 -9.28
C TRP A 186 32.92 -25.67 -8.93
N SER A 187 31.87 -26.45 -8.73
CA SER A 187 31.97 -27.85 -8.34
C SER A 187 32.72 -28.67 -9.41
N SER A 188 32.57 -28.37 -10.69
CA SER A 188 33.22 -29.12 -11.78
C SER A 188 34.74 -28.94 -11.85
N GLY A 189 35.31 -28.05 -11.03
CA GLY A 189 36.73 -27.68 -11.07
C GLY A 189 37.08 -26.70 -12.19
N ARG A 190 36.16 -26.44 -13.14
CA ARG A 190 36.39 -25.50 -14.26
C ARG A 190 36.65 -24.08 -13.79
N ALA A 191 35.79 -23.53 -12.92
CA ALA A 191 36.02 -22.20 -12.35
C ALA A 191 37.32 -22.14 -11.53
N GLN A 192 37.62 -23.19 -10.77
CA GLN A 192 38.84 -23.28 -9.97
C GLN A 192 40.09 -23.28 -10.87
N ALA A 193 40.05 -23.99 -12.00
CA ALA A 193 41.13 -24.03 -12.98
C ALA A 193 41.36 -22.67 -13.65
N VAL A 194 40.30 -21.98 -14.06
CA VAL A 194 40.38 -20.63 -14.65
C VAL A 194 40.98 -19.65 -13.64
N ILE A 195 40.42 -19.59 -12.43
CA ILE A 195 40.91 -18.70 -11.37
C ILE A 195 42.39 -18.98 -11.08
N ARG A 196 42.78 -20.25 -10.90
CA ARG A 196 44.18 -20.61 -10.60
C ARG A 196 45.16 -20.14 -11.67
N ARG A 197 44.75 -20.08 -12.94
CA ARG A 197 45.57 -19.58 -14.07
C ARG A 197 45.66 -18.04 -14.10
N THR A 198 44.63 -17.34 -13.65
CA THR A 198 44.62 -15.87 -13.57
C THR A 198 45.51 -15.38 -12.41
N ARG A 199 46.13 -14.20 -12.53
CA ARG A 199 46.87 -13.58 -11.41
C ARG A 199 45.91 -13.20 -10.27
N VAL A 200 46.33 -13.41 -9.02
CA VAL A 200 45.53 -13.07 -7.81
C VAL A 200 45.07 -11.61 -7.84
N GLY A 201 45.97 -10.68 -8.18
CA GLY A 201 45.66 -9.26 -8.26
C GLY A 201 44.58 -8.94 -9.30
N ALA A 202 44.57 -9.62 -10.45
CA ALA A 202 43.55 -9.40 -11.47
C ALA A 202 42.16 -9.89 -11.02
N THR A 203 42.09 -11.02 -10.30
CA THR A 203 40.83 -11.49 -9.72
C THR A 203 40.33 -10.59 -8.58
N ASP A 204 41.24 -10.03 -7.77
CA ASP A 204 40.88 -9.09 -6.70
C ASP A 204 40.37 -7.76 -7.28
N ILE A 205 41.02 -7.23 -8.34
CA ILE A 205 40.57 -6.01 -9.04
C ILE A 205 39.20 -6.24 -9.68
N ALA A 206 38.99 -7.37 -10.36
CA ALA A 206 37.69 -7.69 -10.97
C ALA A 206 36.58 -7.80 -9.92
N GLY A 207 36.85 -8.46 -8.78
CA GLY A 207 35.91 -8.55 -7.66
C GLY A 207 35.58 -7.19 -7.06
N LEU A 208 36.60 -6.34 -6.82
CA LEU A 208 36.40 -4.99 -6.30
C LEU A 208 35.65 -4.10 -7.29
N ALA A 209 35.97 -4.17 -8.59
CA ALA A 209 35.29 -3.42 -9.63
C ALA A 209 33.80 -3.82 -9.74
N CYS A 210 33.49 -5.11 -9.67
CA CYS A 210 32.10 -5.58 -9.68
C CYS A 210 31.34 -5.17 -8.40
N LEU A 211 32.00 -5.20 -7.24
CA LEU A 211 31.41 -4.70 -6.00
C LEU A 211 31.13 -3.19 -6.06
N ALA A 212 32.09 -2.42 -6.59
CA ALA A 212 31.93 -0.99 -6.81
C ALA A 212 30.82 -0.68 -7.83
N ALA A 213 30.70 -1.48 -8.90
CA ALA A 213 29.61 -1.37 -9.86
C ALA A 213 28.24 -1.64 -9.21
N ILE A 214 28.11 -2.67 -8.37
CA ILE A 214 26.88 -2.92 -7.61
C ILE A 214 26.58 -1.73 -6.69
N ALA A 215 27.58 -1.21 -5.96
CA ALA A 215 27.39 -0.05 -5.09
C ALA A 215 26.98 1.21 -5.88
N TYR A 216 27.55 1.43 -7.06
CA TYR A 216 27.16 2.52 -7.96
C TYR A 216 25.71 2.38 -8.42
N LEU A 217 25.28 1.18 -8.85
CA LEU A 217 23.88 0.93 -9.22
C LEU A 217 22.93 1.15 -8.04
N CYS A 218 23.32 0.80 -6.82
CA CYS A 218 22.54 1.05 -5.59
C CYS A 218 22.36 2.53 -5.26
N VAL A 219 23.26 3.42 -5.69
CA VAL A 219 23.18 4.86 -5.40
C VAL A 219 22.51 5.63 -6.54
N THR A 220 22.63 5.14 -7.77
CA THR A 220 22.18 5.86 -8.97
C THR A 220 20.82 5.43 -9.48
N LEU A 221 20.41 4.18 -9.23
CA LEU A 221 19.13 3.67 -9.71
C LEU A 221 18.06 3.80 -8.63
N SER A 222 16.89 4.30 -9.02
CA SER A 222 15.66 4.11 -8.25
C SER A 222 15.09 2.72 -8.51
N ASP A 223 14.29 2.26 -7.57
CA ASP A 223 13.54 1.01 -7.64
C ASP A 223 12.41 1.01 -8.69
N THR A 224 12.05 2.17 -9.20
CA THR A 224 11.15 2.39 -10.36
C THR A 224 11.87 2.41 -11.71
N SER A 225 13.21 2.26 -11.73
CA SER A 225 13.97 2.34 -12.98
C SER A 225 13.66 1.19 -13.93
N ALA A 226 13.18 1.51 -15.13
CA ALA A 226 12.90 0.54 -16.19
C ALA A 226 14.10 -0.36 -16.54
N PHE A 227 15.33 0.15 -16.38
CA PHE A 227 16.54 -0.62 -16.60
C PHE A 227 16.61 -1.86 -15.71
N LEU A 228 16.19 -1.76 -14.44
CA LEU A 228 16.23 -2.88 -13.50
C LEU A 228 15.39 -4.06 -14.00
N TYR A 229 14.18 -3.77 -14.46
CA TYR A 229 13.21 -4.75 -14.94
C TYR A 229 13.53 -5.29 -16.33
N ARG A 230 14.26 -4.51 -17.15
CA ARG A 230 14.72 -4.90 -18.50
C ARG A 230 16.13 -5.52 -18.52
N GLY A 231 16.52 -6.21 -17.46
CA GLY A 231 17.77 -6.98 -17.37
C GLY A 231 18.80 -6.43 -16.38
N GLY A 232 18.59 -5.27 -15.78
CA GLY A 232 19.48 -4.73 -14.75
C GLY A 232 19.62 -5.65 -13.53
N PHE A 233 18.56 -6.36 -13.15
CA PHE A 233 18.64 -7.38 -12.09
C PHE A 233 19.49 -8.59 -12.48
N LEU A 234 19.42 -9.03 -13.74
CA LEU A 234 20.28 -10.10 -14.25
C LEU A 234 21.75 -9.66 -14.27
N LEU A 235 22.02 -8.44 -14.72
CA LEU A 235 23.35 -7.85 -14.67
C LEU A 235 23.90 -7.83 -13.24
N ALA A 236 23.11 -7.34 -12.27
CA ALA A 236 23.50 -7.34 -10.86
C ALA A 236 23.79 -8.76 -10.34
N ALA A 237 23.02 -9.76 -10.77
CA ALA A 237 23.27 -11.15 -10.40
C ALA A 237 24.59 -11.71 -10.97
N ILE A 238 24.94 -11.32 -12.20
CA ILE A 238 26.21 -11.67 -12.85
C ILE A 238 27.37 -11.00 -12.12
N LEU A 239 27.27 -9.70 -11.82
CA LEU A 239 28.28 -8.97 -11.05
C LEU A 239 28.51 -9.60 -9.67
N ALA A 240 27.43 -9.97 -8.97
CA ALA A 240 27.51 -10.66 -7.68
C ALA A 240 28.22 -12.02 -7.79
N SER A 241 28.00 -12.75 -8.90
CA SER A 241 28.68 -14.02 -9.16
C SER A 241 30.19 -13.85 -9.34
N VAL A 242 30.64 -12.77 -9.99
CA VAL A 242 32.07 -12.44 -10.12
C VAL A 242 32.66 -12.08 -8.76
N VAL A 243 31.93 -11.35 -7.92
CA VAL A 243 32.36 -11.06 -6.53
C VAL A 243 32.54 -12.36 -5.73
N ILE A 244 31.57 -13.28 -5.78
CA ILE A 244 31.66 -14.60 -5.12
C ILE A 244 32.88 -15.37 -5.61
N LEU A 245 33.14 -15.36 -6.92
CA LEU A 245 34.28 -16.03 -7.53
C LEU A 245 35.62 -15.47 -7.04
N ALA A 246 35.73 -14.14 -6.96
CA ALA A 246 36.92 -13.45 -6.49
C ALA A 246 37.22 -13.77 -5.02
N VAL A 247 36.20 -13.72 -4.14
CA VAL A 247 36.39 -14.00 -2.70
C VAL A 247 36.63 -15.47 -2.39
N SER A 248 36.23 -16.37 -3.29
CA SER A 248 36.45 -17.82 -3.13
C SER A 248 37.88 -18.25 -3.52
N ARG A 249 38.71 -17.33 -4.02
CA ARG A 249 40.08 -17.61 -4.43
C ARG A 249 41.02 -17.75 -3.23
N PRO A 250 41.80 -18.84 -3.13
CA PRO A 250 42.87 -18.95 -2.14
C PRO A 250 43.91 -17.82 -2.31
N GLY A 251 44.24 -17.13 -1.21
CA GLY A 251 45.20 -16.03 -1.19
C GLY A 251 44.69 -14.66 -1.65
N SER A 252 43.38 -14.51 -1.90
CA SER A 252 42.77 -13.21 -2.21
C SER A 252 42.90 -12.22 -1.06
N ARG A 253 43.45 -11.03 -1.33
CA ARG A 253 43.52 -9.94 -0.35
C ARG A 253 42.14 -9.32 -0.15
N PHE A 254 41.36 -9.27 -1.23
CA PHE A 254 39.97 -8.81 -1.21
C PHE A 254 39.11 -9.69 -0.29
N ALA A 255 39.27 -11.01 -0.33
CA ALA A 255 38.64 -11.93 0.63
C ALA A 255 39.07 -11.64 2.07
N GLY A 256 40.35 -11.34 2.30
CA GLY A 256 40.87 -10.95 3.62
C GLY A 256 40.24 -9.67 4.17
N LEU A 257 39.99 -8.68 3.31
CA LEU A 257 39.30 -7.44 3.69
C LEU A 257 37.85 -7.71 4.12
N LEU A 258 37.09 -8.46 3.32
CA LEU A 258 35.70 -8.84 3.63
C LEU A 258 35.60 -9.82 4.80
N GLY A 259 36.66 -10.57 5.07
CA GLY A 259 36.77 -11.51 6.19
C GLY A 259 37.10 -10.86 7.54
N ARG A 260 37.33 -9.53 7.60
CA ARG A 260 37.60 -8.82 8.85
C ARG A 260 36.43 -8.94 9.83
N GLN A 261 36.74 -8.89 11.12
CA GLN A 261 35.80 -9.18 12.19
C GLN A 261 34.47 -8.40 12.11
N PRO A 262 34.42 -7.09 11.82
CA PRO A 262 33.15 -6.35 11.76
C PRO A 262 32.22 -6.87 10.66
N LEU A 263 32.74 -7.03 9.44
CA LEU A 263 31.98 -7.53 8.29
C LEU A 263 31.56 -8.99 8.51
N ARG A 264 32.44 -9.82 9.06
CA ARG A 264 32.12 -11.20 9.42
C ARG A 264 31.04 -11.28 10.51
N TRP A 265 31.11 -10.40 11.51
CA TRP A 265 30.12 -10.33 12.60
C TRP A 265 28.73 -10.00 12.05
N MET A 266 28.64 -9.03 11.14
CA MET A 266 27.39 -8.70 10.44
C MET A 266 26.90 -9.86 9.59
N GLY A 267 27.78 -10.50 8.81
CA GLY A 267 27.42 -11.65 7.98
C GLY A 267 26.89 -12.85 8.78
N LEU A 268 27.38 -13.08 10.00
CA LEU A 268 26.87 -14.13 10.89
C LEU A 268 25.47 -13.86 11.44
N ARG A 269 25.03 -12.59 11.41
CA ARG A 269 23.75 -12.09 11.95
C ARG A 269 22.82 -11.54 10.88
N SER A 270 23.21 -11.64 9.61
CA SER A 270 22.51 -11.03 8.48
C SER A 270 21.03 -11.40 8.44
N TYR A 271 20.69 -12.63 8.83
CA TYR A 271 19.32 -13.09 8.93
C TYR A 271 18.52 -12.34 9.99
N SER A 272 19.01 -12.27 11.23
CA SER A 272 18.35 -11.51 12.29
C SER A 272 18.29 -10.01 11.98
N ILE A 273 19.35 -9.43 11.39
CA ILE A 273 19.35 -8.02 10.93
C ILE A 273 18.25 -7.81 9.89
N TYR A 274 18.16 -8.70 8.91
CA TYR A 274 17.14 -8.65 7.87
C TYR A 274 15.71 -8.78 8.42
N LEU A 275 15.47 -9.60 9.45
CA LEU A 275 14.14 -9.71 10.05
C LEU A 275 13.70 -8.43 10.79
N TRP A 276 14.62 -7.77 11.48
CA TRP A 276 14.28 -6.65 12.36
C TRP A 276 14.39 -5.26 11.73
N HIS A 277 15.18 -5.10 10.66
CA HIS A 277 15.41 -3.77 10.07
C HIS A 277 14.11 -3.13 9.55
N TRP A 278 13.26 -3.91 8.88
CA TRP A 278 12.06 -3.36 8.23
C TRP A 278 10.99 -2.95 9.24
N PRO A 279 10.60 -3.77 10.23
CA PRO A 279 9.69 -3.30 11.28
C PRO A 279 10.17 -2.04 11.98
N VAL A 280 11.47 -1.93 12.27
CA VAL A 280 12.06 -0.71 12.86
C VAL A 280 11.80 0.50 11.97
N VAL A 281 12.09 0.39 10.67
CA VAL A 281 11.85 1.47 9.70
C VAL A 281 10.35 1.78 9.54
N ALA A 282 9.51 0.75 9.43
CA ALA A 282 8.07 0.91 9.22
C ALA A 282 7.33 1.52 10.42
N LEU A 283 7.88 1.35 11.64
CA LEU A 283 7.34 1.91 12.88
C LEU A 283 7.91 3.29 13.24
N THR A 284 8.91 3.80 12.50
CA THR A 284 9.59 5.06 12.78
C THR A 284 9.56 5.99 11.56
N ARG A 285 8.36 6.16 10.96
CA ARG A 285 8.19 7.05 9.80
C ARG A 285 8.46 8.51 10.20
N PRO A 286 9.38 9.22 9.53
CA PRO A 286 9.69 10.61 9.84
C PRO A 286 8.45 11.49 9.65
N GLY A 287 8.19 12.41 10.60
CA GLY A 287 7.06 13.34 10.56
C GLY A 287 5.69 12.72 10.85
N VAL A 288 5.64 11.40 11.06
CA VAL A 288 4.40 10.68 11.42
C VAL A 288 4.54 9.97 12.76
N ASP A 289 5.51 9.06 12.87
CA ASP A 289 5.74 8.28 14.08
C ASP A 289 6.95 8.77 14.88
N ALA A 290 7.92 9.38 14.19
CA ALA A 290 9.14 9.90 14.77
C ALA A 290 9.26 11.41 14.52
N SER A 291 9.58 12.16 15.57
CA SER A 291 9.91 13.60 15.49
C SER A 291 11.30 13.86 14.90
N LEU A 292 12.18 12.86 14.94
CA LEU A 292 13.50 12.91 14.31
C LEU A 292 13.40 12.57 12.83
N ASP A 293 14.23 13.20 12.02
CA ASP A 293 14.37 12.96 10.60
C ASP A 293 15.85 12.86 10.18
N GLY A 294 16.09 12.64 8.88
CA GLY A 294 17.41 12.67 8.29
C GLY A 294 18.43 11.70 8.91
N PRO A 295 19.72 12.10 9.01
CA PRO A 295 20.80 11.24 9.51
C PRO A 295 20.63 10.78 10.96
N ALA A 296 19.98 11.60 11.80
CA ALA A 296 19.74 11.26 13.21
C ALA A 296 18.77 10.09 13.34
N LEU A 297 17.65 10.14 12.62
CA LEU A 297 16.70 9.03 12.57
C LEU A 297 17.35 7.76 12.01
N LEU A 298 18.15 7.89 10.95
CA LEU A 298 18.87 6.75 10.37
C LEU A 298 19.81 6.08 11.38
N ALA A 299 20.55 6.86 12.17
CA ALA A 299 21.44 6.33 13.21
C ALA A 299 20.66 5.55 14.28
N VAL A 300 19.50 6.07 14.71
CA VAL A 300 18.60 5.39 15.65
C VAL A 300 18.06 4.08 15.06
N GLN A 301 17.58 4.10 13.82
CA GLN A 301 17.05 2.92 13.13
C GLN A 301 18.12 1.82 12.98
N ILE A 302 19.35 2.20 12.60
CA ILE A 302 20.48 1.28 12.51
C ILE A 302 20.81 0.70 13.89
N GLY A 303 20.92 1.54 14.93
CA GLY A 303 21.20 1.11 16.29
C GLY A 303 20.14 0.14 16.85
N ALA A 304 18.86 0.48 16.69
CA ALA A 304 17.74 -0.36 17.10
C ALA A 304 17.72 -1.71 16.35
N THR A 305 17.98 -1.68 15.04
CA THR A 305 18.09 -2.90 14.21
C THR A 305 19.18 -3.82 14.73
N PHE A 306 20.40 -3.30 14.98
CA PHE A 306 21.50 -4.11 15.47
C PHE A 306 21.24 -4.65 16.89
N ALA A 307 20.63 -3.84 17.77
CA ALA A 307 20.30 -4.26 19.12
C ALA A 307 19.27 -5.41 19.11
N LEU A 308 18.15 -5.23 18.41
CA LEU A 308 17.10 -6.25 18.29
C LEU A 308 17.61 -7.51 17.59
N ALA A 309 18.40 -7.35 16.53
CA ALA A 309 19.01 -8.46 15.83
C ALA A 309 19.97 -9.24 16.73
N GLU A 310 20.77 -8.57 17.57
CA GLU A 310 21.69 -9.26 18.49
C GLU A 310 20.96 -10.02 19.59
N VAL A 311 19.88 -9.43 20.15
CA VAL A 311 19.02 -10.10 21.12
C VAL A 311 18.37 -11.34 20.49
N SER A 312 17.73 -11.18 19.32
CA SER A 312 17.13 -12.28 18.57
C SER A 312 18.14 -13.37 18.21
N TYR A 313 19.32 -12.98 17.75
CA TYR A 313 20.39 -13.92 17.37
C TYR A 313 20.89 -14.75 18.56
N ARG A 314 21.10 -14.12 19.71
CA ARG A 314 21.63 -14.80 20.91
C ARG A 314 20.58 -15.63 21.64
N LEU A 315 19.35 -15.13 21.74
CA LEU A 315 18.30 -15.76 22.55
C LEU A 315 17.43 -16.74 21.76
N VAL A 316 17.28 -16.54 20.46
CA VAL A 316 16.40 -17.37 19.61
C VAL A 316 17.21 -18.17 18.60
N GLU A 317 17.99 -17.52 17.74
CA GLU A 317 18.65 -18.23 16.63
C GLU A 317 19.74 -19.21 17.13
N THR A 318 20.66 -18.74 17.98
CA THR A 318 21.80 -19.54 18.46
C THR A 318 21.40 -20.77 19.26
N PRO A 319 20.44 -20.70 20.22
CA PRO A 319 20.06 -21.87 21.01
C PRO A 319 19.41 -22.97 20.15
N PHE A 320 18.52 -22.60 19.22
CA PHE A 320 17.88 -23.57 18.32
C PHE A 320 18.88 -24.17 17.33
N ARG A 321 19.82 -23.38 16.80
CA ARG A 321 20.93 -23.90 15.98
C ARG A 321 21.83 -24.87 16.73
N ARG A 322 22.06 -24.65 18.03
CA ARG A 322 22.85 -25.55 18.92
C ARG A 322 22.02 -26.68 19.54
N GLY A 323 20.85 -26.99 18.99
CA GLY A 323 20.07 -28.17 19.38
C GLY A 323 19.21 -28.00 20.64
N LEU A 324 18.83 -26.77 21.01
CA LEU A 324 17.86 -26.54 22.09
C LEU A 324 16.56 -27.35 21.88
N ALA A 325 16.02 -27.41 20.66
CA ALA A 325 14.82 -28.18 20.36
C ALA A 325 14.95 -29.67 20.71
N GLY A 326 16.11 -30.28 20.41
CA GLY A 326 16.38 -31.67 20.77
C GLY A 326 16.50 -31.87 22.28
N ARG A 327 17.17 -30.93 22.97
CA ARG A 327 17.28 -30.95 24.45
C ARG A 327 15.94 -30.74 25.15
N LEU A 328 15.07 -29.88 24.62
CA LEU A 328 13.72 -29.67 25.11
C LEU A 328 12.85 -30.92 24.93
N LEU A 329 12.93 -31.57 23.77
CA LEU A 329 12.22 -32.85 23.52
C LEU A 329 12.67 -33.96 24.47
N VAL A 330 13.98 -34.09 24.71
CA VAL A 330 14.52 -35.07 25.67
C VAL A 330 14.07 -34.72 27.09
N ARG A 331 14.13 -33.43 27.48
CA ARG A 331 13.60 -32.97 28.78
C ARG A 331 12.11 -33.21 28.93
N LEU A 332 11.28 -32.98 27.91
CA LEU A 332 9.84 -33.24 27.95
C LEU A 332 9.53 -34.74 28.09
N ARG A 333 10.34 -35.60 27.48
CA ARG A 333 10.25 -37.06 27.66
C ARG A 333 10.70 -37.49 29.05
N ALA A 334 11.79 -36.92 29.56
CA ALA A 334 12.29 -37.16 30.92
C ALA A 334 11.38 -36.58 32.00
N TRP A 335 10.66 -35.48 31.72
CA TRP A 335 9.67 -34.84 32.59
C TRP A 335 8.53 -35.80 32.95
N ARG A 336 8.15 -36.71 32.04
CA ARG A 336 7.20 -37.81 32.32
C ARG A 336 7.72 -38.84 33.33
N ALA A 337 9.01 -38.82 33.69
CA ALA A 337 9.64 -39.73 34.64
C ALA A 337 10.04 -39.09 36.00
N GLU A 338 10.03 -37.76 36.15
CA GLU A 338 10.45 -37.07 37.39
C GLU A 338 9.37 -36.96 38.51
N GLY A 339 9.74 -36.56 39.73
CA GLY A 339 8.80 -36.31 40.85
C GLY A 339 7.93 -35.05 40.69
N TRP A 340 6.92 -34.87 41.55
CA TRP A 340 5.84 -33.88 41.36
C TRP A 340 6.24 -32.39 41.59
N LEU A 341 7.23 -32.06 42.42
CA LEU A 341 7.66 -30.67 42.69
C LEU A 341 8.35 -29.97 41.49
N PRO A 342 9.38 -30.55 40.85
CA PRO A 342 10.01 -29.96 39.66
C PRO A 342 9.03 -29.82 38.50
N ARG A 343 8.05 -30.75 38.42
CA ARG A 343 6.96 -30.71 37.45
C ARG A 343 6.07 -29.48 37.63
N LEU A 344 5.69 -29.12 38.86
CA LEU A 344 4.85 -27.94 39.11
C LEU A 344 5.52 -26.62 38.71
N ARG A 345 6.82 -26.44 39.01
CA ARG A 345 7.55 -25.21 38.64
C ARG A 345 7.74 -25.06 37.13
N THR A 346 8.12 -26.14 36.46
CA THR A 346 8.30 -26.14 34.99
C THR A 346 6.97 -26.08 34.25
N ALA A 347 5.93 -26.73 34.77
CA ALA A 347 4.57 -26.62 34.26
C ALA A 347 4.00 -25.20 34.45
N GLY A 348 4.28 -24.53 35.57
CA GLY A 348 3.85 -23.15 35.80
C GLY A 348 4.48 -22.15 34.82
N ALA A 349 5.79 -22.24 34.59
CA ALA A 349 6.47 -21.40 33.60
C ALA A 349 6.03 -21.72 32.16
N GLY A 350 5.84 -23.01 31.84
CA GLY A 350 5.32 -23.46 30.55
C GLY A 350 3.87 -23.03 30.30
N ALA A 351 3.02 -23.14 31.32
CA ALA A 351 1.62 -22.71 31.28
C ALA A 351 1.50 -21.19 31.16
N GLY A 352 2.36 -20.42 31.84
CA GLY A 352 2.41 -18.96 31.70
C GLY A 352 2.81 -18.53 30.29
N ALA A 353 3.88 -19.12 29.73
CA ALA A 353 4.29 -18.84 28.35
C ALA A 353 3.23 -19.27 27.33
N PHE A 354 2.60 -20.43 27.54
CA PHE A 354 1.50 -20.90 26.71
C PHE A 354 0.28 -19.98 26.81
N ALA A 355 -0.11 -19.55 28.02
CA ALA A 355 -1.21 -18.63 28.22
C ALA A 355 -0.96 -17.29 27.52
N VAL A 356 0.24 -16.71 27.64
CA VAL A 356 0.60 -15.47 26.92
C VAL A 356 0.53 -15.67 25.40
N LEU A 357 1.09 -16.78 24.89
CA LEU A 357 1.03 -17.10 23.47
C LEU A 357 -0.42 -17.24 22.99
N THR A 358 -1.23 -18.02 23.72
CA THR A 358 -2.63 -18.25 23.42
C THR A 358 -3.44 -16.96 23.51
N THR A 359 -3.19 -16.09 24.48
CA THR A 359 -3.87 -14.79 24.58
C THR A 359 -3.54 -13.89 23.40
N VAL A 360 -2.27 -13.81 22.98
CA VAL A 360 -1.88 -13.05 21.79
C VAL A 360 -2.53 -13.64 20.54
N VAL A 361 -2.50 -14.97 20.37
CA VAL A 361 -3.13 -15.64 19.22
C VAL A 361 -4.65 -15.43 19.20
N ILE A 362 -5.33 -15.57 20.35
CA ILE A 362 -6.77 -15.35 20.47
C ILE A 362 -7.10 -13.88 20.19
N ALA A 363 -6.40 -12.93 20.81
CA ALA A 363 -6.59 -11.51 20.55
C ALA A 363 -6.44 -11.21 19.05
N VAL A 364 -5.36 -11.69 18.42
CA VAL A 364 -5.14 -11.58 16.98
C VAL A 364 -6.15 -12.37 16.16
N ALA A 365 -6.90 -13.34 16.69
CA ALA A 365 -7.94 -14.05 15.94
C ALA A 365 -9.34 -13.43 16.12
N THR A 366 -9.61 -12.80 17.27
CA THR A 366 -10.96 -12.32 17.65
C THR A 366 -11.19 -10.83 17.44
N THR A 367 -10.15 -9.98 17.33
CA THR A 367 -10.31 -8.59 16.87
C THR A 367 -11.11 -8.52 15.55
N PRO A 368 -12.30 -7.92 15.51
CA PRO A 368 -13.00 -7.77 14.23
C PRO A 368 -12.11 -6.98 13.28
N THR A 369 -12.06 -7.38 12.00
CA THR A 369 -11.47 -6.53 10.97
C THR A 369 -12.30 -5.25 10.96
N PRO A 370 -11.75 -4.08 11.35
CA PRO A 370 -12.51 -2.85 11.23
C PRO A 370 -12.88 -2.73 9.75
N SER A 371 -14.16 -2.44 9.49
CA SER A 371 -14.58 -2.09 8.13
C SER A 371 -13.61 -1.02 7.63
N PRO A 372 -13.02 -1.16 6.42
CA PRO A 372 -12.20 -0.09 5.88
C PRO A 372 -13.02 1.18 6.03
N PRO A 373 -12.42 2.26 6.57
CA PRO A 373 -13.09 3.55 6.62
C PRO A 373 -13.73 3.82 5.26
N SER A 374 -14.89 4.47 5.21
CA SER A 374 -15.65 4.66 3.97
C SER A 374 -14.81 5.24 2.82
N TYR A 375 -13.73 5.97 3.14
CA TYR A 375 -12.74 6.48 2.18
C TYR A 375 -11.76 5.44 1.60
N LEU A 376 -11.51 4.30 2.27
CA LEU A 376 -10.72 3.17 1.76
C LEU A 376 -11.57 2.11 1.05
N ALA A 377 -12.88 2.10 1.28
CA ALA A 377 -13.79 1.13 0.64
C ALA A 377 -14.04 1.42 -0.85
N VAL A 378 -13.76 2.65 -1.30
CA VAL A 378 -14.06 3.12 -2.65
C VAL A 378 -12.77 3.21 -3.46
N GLN A 379 -12.58 2.27 -4.40
CA GLN A 379 -11.38 2.25 -5.25
C GLN A 379 -11.40 3.31 -6.36
N SER A 380 -12.59 3.70 -6.82
CA SER A 380 -12.78 4.78 -7.78
C SER A 380 -14.13 5.44 -7.59
N VAL A 381 -14.18 6.76 -7.80
CA VAL A 381 -15.38 7.57 -7.75
C VAL A 381 -15.54 8.24 -9.11
N HIS A 382 -16.68 8.00 -9.73
CA HIS A 382 -17.14 8.77 -10.88
C HIS A 382 -18.53 9.31 -10.56
N ILE A 383 -18.63 10.62 -10.31
CA ILE A 383 -19.90 11.28 -10.00
C ILE A 383 -20.19 12.31 -11.08
N THR A 384 -21.32 12.16 -11.75
CA THR A 384 -21.88 13.16 -12.66
C THR A 384 -23.11 13.76 -11.99
N SER A 385 -23.02 15.01 -11.50
CA SER A 385 -24.17 15.71 -10.94
C SER A 385 -25.10 16.19 -12.05
N THR A 386 -26.23 15.51 -12.27
CA THR A 386 -27.29 16.04 -13.14
C THR A 386 -28.00 17.19 -12.43
N ALA A 387 -27.70 18.42 -12.85
CA ALA A 387 -28.38 19.62 -12.36
C ALA A 387 -29.85 19.63 -12.84
N ARG A 388 -30.77 19.02 -12.06
CA ARG A 388 -32.19 19.36 -11.91
C ARG A 388 -32.89 18.33 -11.02
N SER A 389 -32.90 18.60 -9.72
CA SER A 389 -34.09 18.30 -8.92
C SER A 389 -34.29 19.47 -7.99
N VAL A 390 -35.31 20.26 -8.32
CA VAL A 390 -35.86 21.30 -7.47
C VAL A 390 -36.18 20.61 -6.14
N VAL A 391 -35.42 20.93 -5.10
CA VAL A 391 -35.83 20.65 -3.73
C VAL A 391 -37.11 21.46 -3.53
N SER A 392 -38.27 20.79 -3.66
CA SER A 392 -39.51 21.37 -3.17
C SER A 392 -39.32 21.57 -1.67
N PRO A 393 -39.47 22.79 -1.14
CA PRO A 393 -39.39 22.98 0.30
C PRO A 393 -40.53 22.18 0.92
N VAL A 394 -40.18 21.14 1.69
CA VAL A 394 -41.10 20.51 2.61
C VAL A 394 -41.59 21.60 3.55
N ARG A 395 -42.85 22.00 3.41
CA ARG A 395 -43.51 22.89 4.37
C ARG A 395 -43.64 22.14 5.68
N ILE A 396 -42.77 22.44 6.64
CA ILE A 396 -43.00 22.10 8.05
C ILE A 396 -44.01 23.13 8.58
N PRO A 397 -45.14 22.73 9.18
CA PRO A 397 -46.08 23.67 9.78
C PRO A 397 -45.41 24.40 10.95
N LEU A 398 -45.46 25.74 10.95
CA LEU A 398 -45.15 26.53 12.13
C LEU A 398 -46.20 26.23 13.21
N SER A 399 -45.74 25.69 14.34
CA SER A 399 -46.42 25.82 15.63
C SER A 399 -45.74 26.96 16.40
N THR A 400 -46.53 27.96 16.73
CA THR A 400 -46.24 29.17 17.49
C THR A 400 -45.94 28.92 18.98
N GLY A 401 -45.13 29.79 19.58
CA GLY A 401 -44.96 30.03 21.04
C GLY A 401 -43.77 29.27 21.65
N GLU A 402 -42.83 29.83 22.42
CA GLU A 402 -42.71 31.11 23.14
C GLU A 402 -41.22 31.47 23.29
N ALA A 403 -40.95 32.76 23.42
CA ALA A 403 -39.63 33.34 23.63
C ALA A 403 -39.24 33.36 25.11
N VAL A 404 -37.96 33.10 25.43
CA VAL A 404 -37.23 33.81 26.51
C VAL A 404 -35.74 33.93 26.16
N SER A 405 -35.25 35.16 26.24
CA SER A 405 -33.88 35.66 26.05
C SER A 405 -32.93 35.35 27.22
N SER A 406 -31.61 35.20 26.97
CA SER A 406 -30.53 36.00 27.60
C SER A 406 -29.11 35.37 27.47
N VAL A 407 -28.27 36.01 26.66
CA VAL A 407 -26.87 36.46 26.83
C VAL A 407 -25.98 35.90 27.97
N SER A 408 -24.83 35.33 27.55
CA SER A 408 -23.42 35.40 28.03
C SER A 408 -23.02 35.35 29.52
N GLN A 409 -22.12 34.42 29.86
CA GLN A 409 -20.75 34.61 30.47
C GLN A 409 -20.15 33.24 30.84
N GLU A 410 -19.01 32.86 30.26
CA GLU A 410 -17.65 32.92 30.85
C GLU A 410 -17.32 31.69 31.73
N ASN A 411 -16.49 30.78 31.22
CA ASN A 411 -16.08 29.54 31.90
C ASN A 411 -14.55 29.53 32.10
N GLN A 412 -14.12 29.72 33.35
CA GLN A 412 -12.80 29.30 33.85
C GLN A 412 -12.88 27.85 34.40
N PRO A 413 -11.76 27.10 34.44
CA PRO A 413 -11.75 25.65 34.59
C PRO A 413 -11.80 25.20 36.07
N PRO A 414 -12.29 23.98 36.38
CA PRO A 414 -12.26 23.47 37.75
C PRO A 414 -11.05 22.55 37.99
N PRO A 415 -10.48 22.54 39.21
CA PRO A 415 -9.70 21.42 39.72
C PRO A 415 -10.49 20.63 40.79
N GLY A 416 -10.17 19.34 40.92
CA GLY A 416 -10.32 18.60 42.18
C GLY A 416 -11.38 17.50 42.21
N SER A 417 -10.92 16.24 42.19
CA SER A 417 -11.66 15.07 42.65
C SER A 417 -11.87 15.09 44.18
N PRO A 418 -12.79 14.25 44.72
CA PRO A 418 -12.32 13.00 45.34
C PRO A 418 -13.22 11.76 45.14
N ARG A 419 -12.71 10.66 45.70
CA ARG A 419 -12.95 9.20 45.52
C ARG A 419 -14.27 8.61 46.06
N GLY A 420 -14.57 7.40 45.57
CA GLY A 420 -15.34 6.30 46.21
C GLY A 420 -16.45 5.79 45.29
N GLU A 421 -16.75 4.51 45.04
CA GLU A 421 -16.32 3.20 45.56
C GLU A 421 -16.97 2.11 44.65
N VAL A 422 -16.68 0.84 44.90
CA VAL A 422 -16.78 -0.35 44.03
C VAL A 422 -18.21 -0.92 43.86
N SER A 423 -18.57 -1.44 42.67
CA SER A 423 -19.29 -2.73 42.47
C SER A 423 -19.58 -3.10 41.00
N ALA A 424 -19.41 -4.39 40.68
CA ALA A 424 -19.97 -5.14 39.54
C ALA A 424 -20.65 -6.41 40.12
N PRO A 425 -21.36 -7.31 39.38
CA PRO A 425 -21.81 -7.30 37.98
C PRO A 425 -23.33 -7.62 37.82
N GLY A 426 -23.92 -7.42 36.64
CA GLY A 426 -25.33 -7.78 36.39
C GLY A 426 -25.71 -7.95 34.91
N ALA A 427 -26.17 -9.17 34.61
CA ALA A 427 -26.71 -9.75 33.38
C ALA A 427 -27.35 -8.85 32.29
N ALA A 428 -27.16 -9.31 31.05
CA ALA A 428 -27.86 -8.87 29.83
C ALA A 428 -29.38 -9.11 29.89
N PRO A 429 -30.13 -8.41 29.02
CA PRO A 429 -30.98 -9.15 28.10
C PRO A 429 -30.72 -8.78 26.62
N GLU A 430 -30.72 -9.82 25.80
CA GLU A 430 -30.85 -9.77 24.35
C GLU A 430 -32.19 -9.14 23.95
N GLY A 431 -32.19 -8.38 22.85
CA GLY A 431 -33.40 -8.04 22.10
C GLY A 431 -33.66 -6.55 21.94
N ALA A 432 -32.96 -5.89 21.01
CA ALA A 432 -33.51 -4.75 20.29
C ALA A 432 -32.80 -4.57 18.94
N SER A 433 -33.61 -4.60 17.90
CA SER A 433 -33.29 -4.44 16.49
C SER A 433 -32.55 -3.13 16.15
N ASP A 434 -31.45 -3.29 15.42
CA ASP A 434 -31.02 -2.51 14.25
C ASP A 434 -31.83 -1.23 13.94
N ALA A 435 -31.52 -0.13 14.64
CA ALA A 435 -31.99 1.22 14.28
C ALA A 435 -31.17 2.30 15.02
N SER A 436 -29.85 2.40 14.74
CA SER A 436 -29.04 3.56 15.13
C SER A 436 -27.74 3.61 14.32
N ARG A 437 -27.86 3.80 13.00
CA ARG A 437 -26.76 4.34 12.21
C ARG A 437 -26.74 5.85 12.47
N PRO A 438 -25.63 6.47 12.89
CA PRO A 438 -25.57 7.93 12.95
C PRO A 438 -25.79 8.46 11.53
N GLN A 439 -26.93 9.10 11.31
CA GLN A 439 -27.15 9.88 10.11
C GLN A 439 -26.12 11.02 10.15
N ALA A 440 -25.25 11.09 9.14
CA ALA A 440 -24.25 12.13 9.03
C ALA A 440 -24.93 13.50 9.19
N ALA A 441 -24.46 14.29 10.16
CA ALA A 441 -24.92 15.65 10.32
C ALA A 441 -24.67 16.42 9.00
N PRO A 442 -25.62 17.22 8.51
CA PRO A 442 -25.37 18.06 7.35
C PRO A 442 -24.25 19.06 7.70
N PRO A 443 -23.26 19.27 6.81
CA PRO A 443 -22.18 20.22 7.08
C PRO A 443 -22.71 21.67 7.12
N PRO A 444 -22.02 22.58 7.84
CA PRO A 444 -22.42 23.97 7.91
C PRO A 444 -22.39 24.61 6.52
N ALA A 445 -23.43 25.38 6.20
CA ALA A 445 -23.57 26.12 4.95
C ALA A 445 -22.46 27.18 4.82
N ALA A 446 -21.36 26.85 4.15
CA ALA A 446 -20.22 27.77 3.99
C ALA A 446 -19.63 27.83 2.57
N TYR A 447 -20.22 27.15 1.58
CA TYR A 447 -19.75 27.20 0.20
C TYR A 447 -20.64 28.12 -0.64
N SER A 448 -20.07 29.20 -1.16
CA SER A 448 -20.74 30.03 -2.18
C SER A 448 -20.75 29.27 -3.50
N PRO A 449 -21.92 28.90 -4.06
CA PRO A 449 -21.98 28.12 -5.28
C PRO A 449 -21.40 28.90 -6.46
N VAL A 450 -20.38 28.34 -7.11
CA VAL A 450 -19.82 28.87 -8.36
C VAL A 450 -20.86 28.62 -9.47
N SER A 451 -21.58 29.66 -9.88
CA SER A 451 -22.61 29.56 -10.91
C SER A 451 -22.04 29.84 -12.31
N GLY A 452 -22.37 28.99 -13.29
CA GLY A 452 -22.13 29.28 -14.71
C GLY A 452 -20.84 28.71 -15.33
N VAL A 453 -20.15 27.77 -14.69
CA VAL A 453 -18.95 27.10 -15.23
C VAL A 453 -19.10 25.58 -15.15
N THR A 454 -18.78 24.87 -16.23
CA THR A 454 -18.68 23.40 -16.20
C THR A 454 -17.32 22.98 -15.64
N VAL A 455 -17.34 22.18 -14.57
CA VAL A 455 -16.12 21.77 -13.85
C VAL A 455 -15.93 20.26 -13.96
N THR A 456 -14.76 19.82 -14.43
CA THR A 456 -14.32 18.43 -14.35
C THR A 456 -13.16 18.33 -13.37
N ALA A 457 -13.35 17.62 -12.25
CA ALA A 457 -12.30 17.37 -11.27
C ALA A 457 -11.72 15.97 -11.46
N LEU A 458 -10.43 15.91 -11.78
CA LEU A 458 -9.65 14.69 -11.99
C LEU A 458 -8.64 14.53 -10.86
N GLY A 459 -8.81 13.47 -10.05
CA GLY A 459 -8.03 13.33 -8.81
C GLY A 459 -7.43 11.95 -8.56
N ASP A 460 -6.57 11.88 -7.55
CA ASP A 460 -6.11 10.62 -6.97
C ASP A 460 -6.89 10.27 -5.67
N SER A 461 -6.32 9.42 -4.81
CA SER A 461 -6.97 8.96 -3.56
C SER A 461 -7.36 10.09 -2.61
N VAL A 462 -6.64 11.23 -2.61
CA VAL A 462 -7.00 12.35 -1.71
C VAL A 462 -8.33 12.97 -2.15
N MET A 463 -8.52 13.17 -3.46
CA MET A 463 -9.78 13.67 -4.01
C MET A 463 -10.91 12.66 -3.88
N VAL A 464 -10.63 11.34 -3.93
CA VAL A 464 -11.65 10.30 -3.63
C VAL A 464 -12.27 10.54 -2.25
N GLY A 465 -11.45 10.84 -1.24
CA GLY A 465 -11.91 11.13 0.12
C GLY A 465 -12.77 12.40 0.23
N ALA A 466 -12.62 13.35 -0.69
CA ALA A 466 -13.35 14.62 -0.72
C ALA A 466 -14.46 14.68 -1.79
N ALA A 467 -14.63 13.64 -2.62
CA ALA A 467 -15.42 13.71 -3.84
C ALA A 467 -16.89 14.08 -3.60
N GLN A 468 -17.49 13.54 -2.55
CA GLN A 468 -18.89 13.81 -2.22
C GLN A 468 -19.11 15.26 -1.80
N GLU A 469 -18.26 15.78 -0.90
CA GLU A 469 -18.30 17.19 -0.47
C GLU A 469 -17.98 18.15 -1.63
N LEU A 470 -17.08 17.76 -2.53
CA LEU A 470 -16.75 18.54 -3.71
C LEU A 470 -17.95 18.72 -4.66
N VAL A 471 -18.74 17.66 -4.87
CA VAL A 471 -19.97 17.72 -5.67
C VAL A 471 -21.06 18.55 -5.00
N TYR A 472 -21.17 18.47 -3.66
CA TYR A 472 -22.09 19.32 -2.92
C TYR A 472 -21.72 20.80 -2.99
N ALA A 473 -20.42 21.11 -2.90
CA ALA A 473 -19.92 22.48 -2.95
C ALA A 473 -19.91 23.08 -4.36
N ILE A 474 -19.82 22.25 -5.40
CA ILE A 474 -19.81 22.67 -6.81
C ILE A 474 -20.94 21.95 -7.56
N PRO A 475 -22.19 22.46 -7.47
CA PRO A 475 -23.32 21.85 -8.15
C PRO A 475 -23.09 21.74 -9.67
N GLY A 476 -23.22 20.53 -10.21
CA GLY A 476 -22.98 20.26 -11.64
C GLY A 476 -21.53 19.93 -12.01
N ALA A 477 -20.61 19.87 -11.03
CA ALA A 477 -19.28 19.34 -11.28
C ALA A 477 -19.32 17.83 -11.57
N GLU A 478 -18.42 17.40 -12.44
CA GLU A 478 -18.07 16.01 -12.64
C GLU A 478 -16.80 15.70 -11.85
N VAL A 479 -16.82 14.65 -11.02
CA VAL A 479 -15.63 14.21 -10.27
C VAL A 479 -15.27 12.81 -10.72
N ASP A 480 -14.08 12.65 -11.28
CA ASP A 480 -13.44 11.37 -11.58
C ASP A 480 -12.15 11.28 -10.77
N ALA A 481 -12.16 10.52 -9.69
CA ALA A 481 -11.00 10.30 -8.85
C ALA A 481 -10.79 8.80 -8.62
N ALA A 482 -9.53 8.36 -8.64
CA ALA A 482 -9.20 6.97 -8.40
C ALA A 482 -8.05 6.81 -7.43
N VAL A 483 -8.22 5.85 -6.52
CA VAL A 483 -7.23 5.40 -5.57
C VAL A 483 -6.02 4.92 -6.39
N GLY A 484 -4.84 5.54 -6.19
CA GLY A 484 -3.57 5.09 -6.80
C GLY A 484 -3.27 5.67 -8.16
N ARG A 485 -4.10 6.62 -8.61
CA ARG A 485 -3.91 7.24 -9.91
C ARG A 485 -2.52 7.87 -10.00
N GLN A 486 -1.73 7.39 -10.96
CA GLN A 486 -0.41 7.88 -11.30
C GLN A 486 -0.50 9.04 -12.31
N ALA A 487 0.53 9.86 -12.37
CA ALA A 487 0.61 10.98 -13.33
C ALA A 487 0.48 10.52 -14.80
N GLN A 488 1.05 9.35 -15.14
CA GLN A 488 0.95 8.81 -16.49
C GLN A 488 -0.49 8.39 -16.85
N THR A 489 -1.18 7.74 -15.91
CA THR A 489 -2.60 7.37 -16.08
C THR A 489 -3.47 8.62 -16.20
N MET A 490 -3.20 9.64 -15.36
CA MET A 490 -3.88 10.94 -15.43
C MET A 490 -3.70 11.59 -16.80
N LEU A 491 -2.49 11.58 -17.36
CA LEU A 491 -2.23 12.11 -18.70
C LEU A 491 -3.07 11.39 -19.76
N GLY A 492 -3.14 10.06 -19.71
CA GLY A 492 -4.00 9.28 -20.62
C GLY A 492 -5.49 9.67 -20.53
N ILE A 493 -6.00 9.86 -19.31
CA ILE A 493 -7.39 10.31 -19.07
C ILE A 493 -7.61 11.71 -19.63
N VAL A 494 -6.70 12.65 -19.34
CA VAL A 494 -6.76 14.04 -19.84
C VAL A 494 -6.76 14.05 -21.37
N SER A 495 -5.81 13.36 -22.02
CA SER A 495 -5.73 13.30 -23.48
C SER A 495 -6.98 12.68 -24.11
N GLN A 496 -7.48 11.57 -23.57
CA GLN A 496 -8.68 10.89 -24.09
C GLN A 496 -9.93 11.76 -23.95
N ARG A 497 -10.12 12.41 -22.79
CA ARG A 497 -11.32 13.22 -22.52
C ARG A 497 -11.29 14.55 -23.23
N SER A 498 -10.11 15.15 -23.40
CA SER A 498 -9.92 16.32 -24.25
C SER A 498 -10.31 15.99 -25.70
N ALA A 499 -9.78 14.89 -26.26
CA ALA A 499 -10.08 14.48 -27.64
C ALA A 499 -11.57 14.14 -27.89
N SER A 500 -12.30 13.72 -26.86
CA SER A 500 -13.74 13.40 -26.95
C SER A 500 -14.65 14.58 -26.58
N GLY A 501 -14.10 15.73 -26.21
CA GLY A 501 -14.89 16.89 -25.76
C GLY A 501 -15.62 16.65 -24.43
N ALA A 502 -15.18 15.68 -23.64
CA ALA A 502 -15.80 15.25 -22.38
C ALA A 502 -15.22 15.97 -21.15
N LEU A 503 -14.54 17.09 -21.34
CA LEU A 503 -14.01 17.94 -20.28
C LEU A 503 -14.80 19.25 -20.22
N GLY A 504 -15.10 19.71 -19.00
CA GLY A 504 -15.66 21.04 -18.77
C GLY A 504 -14.71 22.16 -19.18
N ASP A 505 -15.21 23.39 -19.12
CA ASP A 505 -14.43 24.60 -19.40
C ASP A 505 -13.35 24.85 -18.33
N THR A 506 -13.55 24.28 -17.13
CA THR A 506 -12.57 24.30 -16.04
C THR A 506 -12.23 22.89 -15.60
N VAL A 507 -10.93 22.59 -15.52
CA VAL A 507 -10.43 21.28 -15.10
C VAL A 507 -9.64 21.43 -13.81
N VAL A 508 -10.01 20.69 -12.77
CA VAL A 508 -9.26 20.61 -11.51
C VAL A 508 -8.43 19.33 -11.53
N ILE A 509 -7.11 19.42 -11.38
CA ILE A 509 -6.20 18.29 -11.43
C ILE A 509 -5.51 18.13 -10.07
N GLN A 510 -5.63 16.93 -9.52
CA GLN A 510 -4.91 16.54 -8.33
C GLN A 510 -4.22 15.19 -8.55
N VAL A 511 -2.89 15.22 -8.62
CA VAL A 511 -2.06 14.03 -8.85
C VAL A 511 -0.68 14.23 -8.25
N GLY A 512 -0.04 13.14 -7.82
CA GLY A 512 1.33 13.16 -7.30
C GLY A 512 1.49 12.61 -5.88
N ASN A 513 0.41 12.15 -5.23
CA ASN A 513 0.56 11.43 -3.96
C ASN A 513 1.11 10.01 -4.15
N ASN A 514 0.79 9.39 -5.29
CA ASN A 514 1.08 7.97 -5.53
C ASN A 514 2.42 7.70 -6.25
N GLY A 515 3.11 8.75 -6.72
CA GLY A 515 4.38 8.59 -7.41
C GLY A 515 4.94 9.91 -7.92
N THR A 516 6.07 9.84 -8.60
CA THR A 516 6.73 11.02 -9.17
C THR A 516 5.91 11.62 -10.32
N PHE A 517 5.83 12.94 -10.37
CA PHE A 517 5.21 13.71 -11.45
C PHE A 517 6.28 14.53 -12.16
N SER A 518 6.53 14.26 -13.43
CA SER A 518 7.59 14.95 -14.18
C SER A 518 7.10 16.23 -14.87
N GLY A 519 8.00 17.17 -15.11
CA GLY A 519 7.69 18.37 -15.91
C GLY A 519 7.19 18.06 -17.32
N SER A 520 7.70 16.99 -17.95
CA SER A 520 7.22 16.56 -19.27
C SER A 520 5.78 16.05 -19.25
N GLN A 521 5.37 15.39 -18.16
CA GLN A 521 3.99 14.96 -17.98
C GLN A 521 3.07 16.16 -17.74
N PHE A 522 3.51 17.14 -16.95
CA PHE A 522 2.80 18.40 -16.76
C PHE A 522 2.58 19.12 -18.10
N ASP A 523 3.65 19.28 -18.89
CA ASP A 523 3.60 19.99 -20.16
C ASP A 523 2.68 19.28 -21.17
N ALA A 524 2.71 17.95 -21.22
CA ALA A 524 1.82 17.15 -22.06
C ALA A 524 0.34 17.24 -21.63
N MET A 525 0.05 17.34 -20.32
CA MET A 525 -1.32 17.60 -19.84
C MET A 525 -1.79 18.98 -20.28
N MET A 526 -0.94 20.00 -20.17
CA MET A 526 -1.29 21.36 -20.56
C MET A 526 -1.47 21.52 -22.08
N GLU A 527 -0.72 20.78 -22.89
CA GLU A 527 -0.93 20.73 -24.35
C GLU A 527 -2.35 20.22 -24.67
N ALA A 528 -2.79 19.16 -24.01
CA ALA A 528 -4.14 18.62 -24.17
C ALA A 528 -5.25 19.52 -23.58
N LEU A 529 -4.90 20.48 -22.71
CA LEU A 529 -5.84 21.37 -22.02
C LEU A 529 -5.71 22.83 -22.46
N ALA A 530 -5.02 23.09 -23.58
CA ALA A 530 -4.73 24.44 -24.05
C ALA A 530 -5.99 25.26 -24.41
N ASP A 531 -7.08 24.57 -24.75
CA ASP A 531 -8.38 25.15 -25.10
C ASP A 531 -9.29 25.35 -23.89
N ARG A 532 -8.87 24.91 -22.69
CA ARG A 532 -9.64 25.08 -21.46
C ARG A 532 -9.46 26.50 -20.92
N ARG A 533 -10.56 27.06 -20.40
CA ARG A 533 -10.58 28.40 -19.80
C ARG A 533 -9.68 28.49 -18.56
N LEU A 534 -9.72 27.46 -17.71
CA LEU A 534 -8.95 27.39 -16.49
C LEU A 534 -8.56 25.95 -16.15
N VAL A 535 -7.31 25.73 -15.76
CA VAL A 535 -6.81 24.46 -15.22
C VAL A 535 -6.25 24.71 -13.83
N VAL A 536 -6.89 24.14 -12.81
CA VAL A 536 -6.50 24.31 -11.41
C VAL A 536 -5.68 23.10 -10.97
N PHE A 537 -4.44 23.31 -10.55
CA PHE A 537 -3.62 22.24 -9.97
C PHE A 537 -3.60 22.35 -8.45
N LEU A 538 -3.68 21.19 -7.79
CA LEU A 538 -3.44 21.05 -6.36
C LEU A 538 -2.04 20.49 -6.14
N ASN A 539 -1.23 21.18 -5.34
CA ASN A 539 0.02 20.57 -4.85
C ASN A 539 -0.28 19.51 -3.78
N VAL A 540 0.71 18.66 -3.48
CA VAL A 540 0.51 17.45 -2.67
C VAL A 540 1.13 17.59 -1.30
N LYS A 541 0.53 16.92 -0.31
CA LYS A 541 1.10 16.70 1.01
C LYS A 541 1.11 15.20 1.25
N VAL A 542 2.30 14.62 1.22
CA VAL A 542 2.55 13.19 1.33
C VAL A 542 3.91 12.95 2.00
N PRO A 543 4.01 12.13 3.06
CA PRO A 543 5.28 11.88 3.74
C PRO A 543 6.16 10.92 2.92
N ARG A 544 6.64 11.38 1.75
CA ARG A 544 7.43 10.63 0.77
C ARG A 544 8.52 11.52 0.18
N ASP A 545 9.64 10.90 -0.20
CA ASP A 545 10.84 11.58 -0.72
C ASP A 545 10.57 12.42 -1.99
N TRP A 546 9.49 12.15 -2.73
CA TRP A 546 9.11 12.87 -3.95
C TRP A 546 8.17 14.06 -3.74
N GLU A 547 7.68 14.32 -2.51
CA GLU A 547 6.72 15.41 -2.23
C GLU A 547 7.26 16.76 -2.74
N ALA A 548 8.46 17.15 -2.28
CA ALA A 548 9.07 18.42 -2.64
C ALA A 548 9.33 18.54 -4.16
N GLY A 549 9.75 17.44 -4.80
CA GLY A 549 9.99 17.40 -6.24
C GLY A 549 8.71 17.60 -7.05
N ASN A 550 7.62 16.92 -6.68
CA ASN A 550 6.33 17.06 -7.32
C ASN A 550 5.75 18.46 -7.12
N ASN A 551 5.84 19.01 -5.90
CA ASN A 551 5.36 20.36 -5.60
C ASN A 551 6.13 21.43 -6.38
N ALA A 552 7.45 21.25 -6.57
CA ALA A 552 8.25 22.12 -7.43
C ALA A 552 7.82 22.04 -8.91
N VAL A 553 7.53 20.84 -9.43
CA VAL A 553 7.01 20.68 -10.80
C VAL A 553 5.67 21.40 -10.97
N ILE A 554 4.75 21.25 -10.03
CA ILE A 554 3.43 21.90 -10.07
C ILE A 554 3.57 23.42 -10.00
N ALA A 555 4.34 23.94 -9.03
CA ALA A 555 4.52 25.39 -8.87
C ALA A 555 5.18 26.02 -10.12
N ASN A 556 6.25 25.41 -10.64
CA ASN A 556 6.91 25.87 -11.85
C ASN A 556 6.03 25.74 -13.10
N GLY A 557 5.19 24.69 -13.16
CA GLY A 557 4.22 24.49 -14.23
C GLY A 557 3.16 25.58 -14.25
N VAL A 558 2.50 25.82 -13.11
CA VAL A 558 1.46 26.85 -12.97
C VAL A 558 2.01 28.24 -13.31
N ALA A 559 3.24 28.56 -12.93
CA ALA A 559 3.86 29.84 -13.28
C ALA A 559 4.10 30.04 -14.79
N ARG A 560 4.14 28.96 -15.59
CA ARG A 560 4.44 29.00 -17.04
C ARG A 560 3.21 29.14 -17.92
N TYR A 561 2.02 28.71 -17.48
CA TYR A 561 0.81 28.66 -18.31
C TYR A 561 -0.25 29.65 -17.83
N ALA A 562 -0.69 30.54 -18.72
CA ALA A 562 -1.59 31.64 -18.38
C ALA A 562 -3.00 31.21 -17.95
N ASN A 563 -3.48 30.05 -18.42
CA ASN A 563 -4.79 29.50 -18.06
C ASN A 563 -4.73 28.57 -16.83
N THR A 564 -3.75 28.74 -15.94
CA THR A 564 -3.60 27.88 -14.75
C THR A 564 -3.70 28.63 -13.43
N ALA A 565 -4.11 27.90 -12.38
CA ALA A 565 -4.10 28.40 -11.01
C ALA A 565 -3.64 27.30 -10.03
N LEU A 566 -3.03 27.72 -8.92
CA LEU A 566 -2.56 26.82 -7.85
C LEU A 566 -3.53 26.86 -6.68
N VAL A 567 -3.93 25.68 -6.21
CA VAL A 567 -4.46 25.45 -4.88
C VAL A 567 -3.32 24.91 -4.02
N ASP A 568 -2.88 25.71 -3.05
CA ASP A 568 -1.76 25.38 -2.16
C ASP A 568 -2.23 24.54 -0.96
N TRP A 569 -2.56 23.28 -1.24
CA TRP A 569 -2.92 22.30 -0.22
C TRP A 569 -1.77 21.96 0.73
N HIS A 570 -0.53 21.95 0.25
CA HIS A 570 0.66 21.65 1.05
C HIS A 570 0.85 22.66 2.18
N ALA A 571 0.92 23.95 1.86
CA ALA A 571 1.08 25.00 2.88
C ALA A 571 -0.08 25.02 3.88
N ALA A 572 -1.30 24.71 3.41
CA ALA A 572 -2.49 24.66 4.26
C ALA A 572 -2.52 23.45 5.23
N SER A 573 -1.66 22.44 5.04
CA SER A 573 -1.80 21.14 5.72
C SER A 573 -0.51 20.53 6.31
N VAL A 574 0.69 21.01 5.94
CA VAL A 574 1.97 20.38 6.32
C VAL A 574 2.16 20.23 7.85
N ASP A 575 1.78 21.23 8.64
CA ASP A 575 1.94 21.24 10.10
C ASP A 575 0.64 20.94 10.86
N ARG A 576 -0.32 20.27 10.20
CA ARG A 576 -1.67 20.04 10.71
C ARG A 576 -2.04 18.56 10.70
N PRO A 577 -1.41 17.73 11.56
CA PRO A 577 -1.67 16.28 11.60
C PRO A 577 -3.13 15.96 11.95
N GLU A 578 -3.87 16.87 12.58
CA GLU A 578 -5.28 16.72 12.91
C GLU A 578 -6.19 16.67 11.67
N LEU A 579 -5.72 17.11 10.50
CA LEU A 579 -6.47 17.02 9.24
C LEU A 579 -6.42 15.63 8.60
N PHE A 580 -5.57 14.73 9.12
CA PHE A 580 -5.25 13.46 8.48
C PHE A 580 -5.52 12.26 9.39
N TRP A 581 -5.79 11.11 8.77
CA TRP A 581 -5.73 9.82 9.46
C TRP A 581 -4.28 9.43 9.78
N SER A 582 -4.09 8.28 10.42
CA SER A 582 -2.77 7.81 10.90
C SER A 582 -1.74 7.51 9.78
N ASP A 583 -2.17 7.55 8.53
CA ASP A 583 -1.32 7.47 7.34
C ASP A 583 -0.67 8.79 6.94
N GLY A 584 -1.17 9.92 7.47
CA GLY A 584 -0.70 11.27 7.16
C GLY A 584 -1.04 11.76 5.75
N ILE A 585 -1.95 11.09 5.03
CA ILE A 585 -2.32 11.37 3.63
C ILE A 585 -3.84 11.54 3.49
N HIS A 586 -4.64 10.62 4.04
CA HIS A 586 -6.10 10.64 3.87
C HIS A 586 -6.74 11.63 4.83
N LEU A 587 -7.76 12.33 4.32
CA LEU A 587 -8.40 13.44 5.02
C LEU A 587 -9.38 12.93 6.09
N ARG A 588 -9.29 13.52 7.29
CA ARG A 588 -10.40 13.54 8.26
C ARG A 588 -11.48 14.52 7.80
N PRO A 589 -12.69 14.50 8.39
CA PRO A 589 -13.76 15.44 8.03
C PRO A 589 -13.29 16.91 7.98
N GLU A 590 -12.50 17.35 8.96
CA GLU A 590 -11.92 18.71 9.01
C GLU A 590 -10.97 18.98 7.83
N GLY A 591 -10.19 17.97 7.44
CA GLY A 591 -9.33 18.00 6.26
C GLY A 591 -10.11 18.11 4.96
N VAL A 592 -11.21 17.35 4.83
CA VAL A 592 -12.11 17.41 3.66
C VAL A 592 -12.69 18.82 3.51
N HIS A 593 -13.18 19.41 4.61
CA HIS A 593 -13.76 20.75 4.56
C HIS A 593 -12.75 21.81 4.10
N LEU A 594 -11.53 21.79 4.64
CA LEU A 594 -10.46 22.71 4.23
C LEU A 594 -10.06 22.49 2.77
N TYR A 595 -9.90 21.23 2.37
CA TYR A 595 -9.54 20.85 1.00
C TYR A 595 -10.55 21.38 -0.02
N VAL A 596 -11.83 21.17 0.21
CA VAL A 596 -12.91 21.67 -0.66
C VAL A 596 -13.02 23.20 -0.60
N ALA A 597 -12.82 23.81 0.57
CA ALA A 597 -12.83 25.27 0.72
C ALA A 597 -11.75 25.96 -0.12
N LEU A 598 -10.54 25.39 -0.17
CA LEU A 598 -9.45 25.93 -0.98
C LEU A 598 -9.73 25.82 -2.48
N ILE A 599 -10.28 24.69 -2.94
CA ILE A 599 -10.67 24.51 -4.35
C ILE A 599 -11.72 25.54 -4.74
N THR A 600 -12.80 25.64 -3.94
CA THR A 600 -13.90 26.56 -4.22
C THR A 600 -13.47 28.02 -4.18
N ALA A 601 -12.57 28.41 -3.27
CA ALA A 601 -12.02 29.76 -3.21
C ALA A 601 -11.26 30.13 -4.50
N VAL A 602 -10.41 29.24 -5.02
CA VAL A 602 -9.69 29.47 -6.27
C VAL A 602 -10.65 29.53 -7.46
N LEU A 603 -11.64 28.64 -7.53
CA LEU A 603 -12.65 28.67 -8.59
C LEU A 603 -13.47 29.96 -8.57
N ALA A 604 -13.87 30.43 -7.39
CA ALA A 604 -14.61 31.68 -7.23
C ALA A 604 -13.78 32.91 -7.64
N ALA A 605 -12.49 32.94 -7.27
CA ALA A 605 -11.57 34.02 -7.67
C ALA A 605 -11.37 34.11 -9.19
N HIS A 606 -11.62 33.02 -9.92
CA HIS A 606 -11.50 32.93 -11.38
C HIS A 606 -12.86 32.74 -12.05
N ALA A 607 -13.97 33.06 -11.38
CA ALA A 607 -15.29 32.99 -11.98
C ALA A 607 -15.41 34.05 -13.09
N PRO A 608 -16.10 33.74 -14.21
CA PRO A 608 -16.35 34.73 -15.25
C PRO A 608 -17.16 35.90 -14.67
N THR A 609 -16.74 37.13 -14.95
CA THR A 609 -17.47 38.33 -14.54
C THR A 609 -18.86 38.30 -15.18
N PRO A 610 -19.96 38.45 -14.40
CA PRO A 610 -21.29 38.50 -14.98
C PRO A 610 -21.40 39.69 -15.93
N THR A 611 -21.72 39.44 -17.20
CA THR A 611 -22.08 40.47 -18.16
C THR A 611 -23.29 41.25 -17.61
N PRO A 612 -23.25 42.60 -17.51
CA PRO A 612 -24.42 43.34 -17.07
C PRO A 612 -25.60 43.04 -18.00
N SER A 613 -26.74 42.65 -17.44
CA SER A 613 -27.96 42.44 -18.21
C SER A 613 -28.33 43.72 -18.98
N PRO A 614 -28.80 43.63 -20.23
CA PRO A 614 -29.25 44.81 -20.95
C PRO A 614 -30.40 45.48 -20.18
N THR A 615 -30.27 46.78 -19.94
CA THR A 615 -31.28 47.63 -19.33
C THR A 615 -32.62 47.45 -20.07
N PRO A 616 -33.74 47.15 -19.38
CA PRO A 616 -35.03 47.09 -20.05
C PRO A 616 -35.37 48.46 -20.67
N PRO A 617 -36.04 48.50 -21.84
CA PRO A 617 -36.40 49.76 -22.47
C PRO A 617 -37.40 50.54 -21.60
N PRO A 618 -37.40 51.88 -21.68
CA PRO A 618 -38.28 52.71 -20.86
C PRO A 618 -39.77 52.43 -21.17
N PRO A 619 -40.66 52.57 -20.18
CA PRO A 619 -42.08 52.33 -20.37
C PRO A 619 -42.70 53.34 -21.35
N PRO A 620 -43.73 52.95 -22.12
CA PRO A 620 -44.42 53.85 -23.03
C PRO A 620 -45.11 54.97 -22.25
N THR A 621 -44.80 56.21 -22.61
CA THR A 621 -45.49 57.42 -22.15
C THR A 621 -46.89 57.50 -22.78
N GLY A 622 -47.92 57.54 -21.95
CA GLY A 622 -49.18 58.24 -22.25
C GLY A 622 -50.44 57.37 -22.27
N THR A 623 -51.21 57.39 -21.17
CA THR A 623 -52.69 57.52 -21.20
C THR A 623 -53.20 57.93 -19.79
N PRO A 624 -54.21 58.80 -19.67
CA PRO A 624 -54.57 59.47 -18.41
C PRO A 624 -55.52 58.65 -17.50
N GLU A 625 -55.61 59.12 -16.25
CA GLU A 625 -56.32 58.63 -15.06
C GLU A 625 -57.76 58.06 -15.21
N PRO A 626 -58.23 57.29 -14.19
CA PRO A 626 -59.44 56.48 -14.25
C PRO A 626 -60.72 57.26 -13.92
N VAL A 627 -61.82 56.93 -14.61
CA VAL A 627 -63.19 57.40 -14.35
C VAL A 627 -63.87 56.45 -13.34
N PRO A 628 -64.66 56.95 -12.37
CA PRO A 628 -65.24 56.15 -11.28
C PRO A 628 -66.43 55.28 -11.72
N THR A 629 -66.59 54.17 -11.00
CA THR A 629 -67.61 53.11 -11.12
C THR A 629 -69.05 53.53 -10.76
N PRO A 630 -70.10 52.87 -11.31
CA PRO A 630 -71.46 52.91 -10.78
C PRO A 630 -71.77 51.75 -9.80
N PRO A 631 -72.85 51.83 -8.99
CA PRO A 631 -73.14 50.97 -7.83
C PRO A 631 -73.88 49.64 -8.19
N PRO A 632 -74.12 48.72 -7.22
CA PRO A 632 -74.21 47.27 -7.45
C PRO A 632 -75.64 46.75 -7.73
N THR A 633 -75.75 45.49 -8.14
CA THR A 633 -77.01 44.72 -8.20
C THR A 633 -76.72 43.25 -7.82
N PRO A 634 -77.69 42.52 -7.22
CA PRO A 634 -77.43 41.55 -6.15
C PRO A 634 -77.31 40.08 -6.60
N ASP A 635 -76.66 39.30 -5.72
CA ASP A 635 -76.72 37.85 -5.44
C ASP A 635 -77.26 36.89 -6.52
N ILE A 636 -76.44 35.89 -6.88
CA ILE A 636 -76.82 34.46 -6.80
C ILE A 636 -75.56 33.62 -6.51
N THR A 637 -75.54 32.97 -5.35
CA THR A 637 -74.65 31.83 -5.05
C THR A 637 -75.33 30.54 -5.51
N PRO A 638 -74.64 29.63 -6.22
CA PRO A 638 -75.00 28.22 -6.20
C PRO A 638 -73.95 27.39 -5.45
N THR A 639 -74.51 26.63 -4.51
CA THR A 639 -74.07 25.47 -3.73
C THR A 639 -72.98 24.57 -4.35
N PRO A 640 -72.12 23.94 -3.52
CA PRO A 640 -71.01 23.09 -3.96
C PRO A 640 -71.43 21.77 -4.63
N GLU A 641 -70.68 21.39 -5.65
CA GLU A 641 -70.76 20.12 -6.39
C GLU A 641 -70.23 18.94 -5.54
N PRO A 642 -70.84 17.75 -5.57
CA PRO A 642 -70.44 16.61 -4.75
C PRO A 642 -69.18 15.90 -5.29
N PRO A 643 -68.39 15.22 -4.44
CA PRO A 643 -67.16 14.55 -4.85
C PRO A 643 -67.43 13.32 -5.72
N ALA A 644 -66.68 13.21 -6.83
CA ALA A 644 -66.72 12.06 -7.72
C ALA A 644 -66.19 10.78 -7.05
N ALA A 645 -66.88 9.67 -7.31
CA ALA A 645 -66.60 8.32 -6.83
C ALA A 645 -65.26 7.73 -7.33
N PRO A 646 -64.66 6.77 -6.60
CA PRO A 646 -63.31 6.25 -6.87
C PRO A 646 -63.24 5.33 -8.10
N ARG A 647 -62.13 5.41 -8.84
CA ARG A 647 -61.79 4.53 -9.97
C ARG A 647 -61.55 3.08 -9.50
N PRO A 648 -61.91 2.05 -10.30
CA PRO A 648 -61.61 0.66 -9.99
C PRO A 648 -60.12 0.32 -10.20
N PRO A 649 -59.57 -0.68 -9.48
CA PRO A 649 -58.16 -1.06 -9.56
C PRO A 649 -57.81 -1.83 -10.86
N PRO A 650 -56.55 -1.76 -11.32
CA PRO A 650 -56.11 -2.41 -12.56
C PRO A 650 -55.97 -3.93 -12.42
N THR A 651 -56.38 -4.65 -13.47
CA THR A 651 -56.20 -6.09 -13.68
C THR A 651 -54.73 -6.52 -13.72
N PRO A 652 -54.37 -7.69 -13.17
CA PRO A 652 -52.98 -8.18 -13.14
C PRO A 652 -52.53 -8.75 -14.50
N PRO A 653 -51.24 -8.64 -14.85
CA PRO A 653 -50.69 -9.18 -16.09
C PRO A 653 -50.49 -10.70 -16.02
N SER A 654 -50.81 -11.33 -17.16
CA SER A 654 -50.69 -12.74 -17.48
C SER A 654 -49.25 -13.29 -17.41
N THR A 655 -49.11 -14.45 -16.76
CA THR A 655 -47.93 -15.33 -16.70
C THR A 655 -47.39 -15.76 -18.08
N PRO A 656 -46.06 -15.80 -18.27
CA PRO A 656 -45.46 -16.49 -19.42
C PRO A 656 -45.15 -17.97 -19.13
N VAL A 657 -45.46 -18.80 -20.11
CA VAL A 657 -45.18 -20.24 -20.22
C VAL A 657 -43.65 -20.50 -20.30
N PRO A 658 -43.11 -21.58 -19.70
CA PRO A 658 -41.67 -21.85 -19.75
C PRO A 658 -41.24 -22.47 -21.08
N THR A 659 -40.24 -21.87 -21.73
CA THR A 659 -39.56 -22.42 -22.90
C THR A 659 -38.50 -23.46 -22.50
N ARG A 660 -38.51 -24.60 -23.22
CA ARG A 660 -37.55 -25.71 -23.14
C ARG A 660 -36.08 -25.25 -23.38
N PRO A 661 -35.09 -25.94 -22.79
CA PRO A 661 -33.68 -25.67 -23.04
C PRO A 661 -33.23 -26.25 -24.40
N PRO A 662 -32.28 -25.62 -25.12
CA PRO A 662 -31.71 -26.20 -26.31
C PRO A 662 -30.58 -27.19 -25.98
N THR A 663 -30.59 -28.23 -26.78
CA THR A 663 -29.78 -29.44 -26.80
C THR A 663 -28.28 -29.18 -27.01
N VAL A 664 -27.47 -29.90 -26.24
CA VAL A 664 -26.03 -30.09 -26.43
C VAL A 664 -25.78 -30.91 -27.71
N THR A 665 -24.88 -30.45 -28.59
CA THR A 665 -24.12 -31.35 -29.48
C THR A 665 -22.71 -30.79 -29.73
N PRO A 666 -21.65 -31.61 -29.75
CA PRO A 666 -20.24 -31.18 -29.73
C PRO A 666 -19.57 -31.29 -31.11
N SER A 667 -18.48 -30.55 -31.34
CA SER A 667 -17.50 -30.82 -32.42
C SER A 667 -16.28 -29.87 -32.36
N PRO A 668 -15.12 -30.17 -32.98
CA PRO A 668 -14.04 -30.92 -32.33
C PRO A 668 -12.67 -30.21 -32.40
N LYS A 669 -11.69 -30.87 -31.77
CA LYS A 669 -10.23 -30.71 -31.85
C LYS A 669 -9.69 -29.95 -33.07
N HIS A 670 -8.83 -28.98 -32.80
CA HIS A 670 -7.44 -28.94 -33.30
C HIS A 670 -6.55 -28.10 -32.40
#